data_AF-A0A812IH32-F1
#
_entry.id   AF-A0A812IH32-F1
#
_cell.length_a   1.000
_cell.length_b   1.000
_cell.length_c   1.000
_cell.angle_alpha   90.00
_cell.angle_beta   90.00
_cell.angle_gamma   90.00
#
_symmetry.space_group_name_H-M   'P 1'
#
loop_
_entity.id
_entity.type
_entity.pdbx_description
1 polymer ?
#
loop_
_entity_poly.entity_id
_entity_poly.type
_entity_poly.pdbx_seq_one_letter_code
_entity_poly.pdbx_strand_id
1 'polypeptide(L)'
;MTSTDFEVMTNDAGSTLDGWNVVDETAAQSQSLSAEVALERDATVLAAGEMKAVLSVVAPPADGSRAPLHLVAVLDRSGSMSGEKIRLVKQTMTFMLRYLSERDSLGIVEYGSDVKVAAPLTRCDQDGRARLAHALQKIQVTGQTNLSGGLLKGLELHRDGPRSAAPEGQAVQVGNSYRRMSPSEAPARTESGPYGTQAPPEGAERVHEWTMALRLPEGTEGLVKKVVFELHETFRQPVVEVAAPPFQLTRFGWGTFEVGITIHLQDGRELKLSHMLCFDRPESFRTVLLPLKQEPRSSASFWGFGLCGAGVPDAESVDEDHQAVVRSTFLFTDGLANEGIRDTAGICSAATNMLTELRNCRSTISTFGFGANHNAEMLRQLADTAEGTYSHVESEDQIAEAFGEALGGLLSTTHQNVSINLELAPGVDFLRAFTSFPANTNGSRLTVELGDLYAEERRDILVSLGLPAVQGGDAGDGGAAQLQGIGRMEVRGFSIAAKRSERDAKALVVERRSDANSDGPRHAQVERHWIRHLTNEALEAARRAADRGALQQARQLLEDASTSIGASPLVADGDAVSLGLLTDLRDCMDDLRHREAYVQSGSKKMAMINQKHSRQRAANGVDTAVCYSNAVQKEVRAAFKMSIA
;
A
#
# COMPACT_ATOMS: atom_id res chain seq x y z
N MET A 1 20.74 -51.87 26.58
CA MET A 1 19.54 -52.39 27.26
C MET A 1 18.65 -51.18 27.53
N THR A 2 17.54 -50.92 26.86
CA THR A 2 16.82 -51.60 25.78
C THR A 2 16.05 -50.49 25.06
N SER A 3 16.26 -50.41 23.73
CA SER A 3 15.36 -49.77 22.78
C SER A 3 14.03 -50.52 22.81
N THR A 4 12.91 -49.82 22.70
CA THR A 4 11.62 -50.47 22.42
C THR A 4 11.02 -49.76 21.23
N ASP A 5 11.19 -50.41 20.09
CA ASP A 5 10.58 -50.11 18.81
C ASP A 5 9.05 -50.29 18.92
N PHE A 6 8.29 -49.35 18.35
CA PHE A 6 6.87 -49.55 18.06
C PHE A 6 6.75 -49.84 16.56
N GLU A 7 6.54 -51.12 16.25
CA GLU A 7 6.16 -51.63 14.94
C GLU A 7 4.82 -51.02 14.50
N VAL A 8 4.81 -50.37 13.34
CA VAL A 8 3.58 -50.12 12.57
C VAL A 8 3.34 -51.35 11.71
N MET A 9 2.33 -52.15 12.09
CA MET A 9 1.84 -53.23 11.23
C MET A 9 1.10 -52.64 10.03
N THR A 10 1.67 -52.85 8.85
CA THR A 10 0.98 -52.68 7.57
C THR A 10 -0.04 -53.81 7.42
N ASN A 11 -1.32 -53.46 7.23
CA ASN A 11 -2.32 -54.43 6.82
C ASN A 11 -2.57 -54.25 5.31
N ASP A 12 -2.17 -55.26 4.56
CA ASP A 12 -2.23 -55.35 3.12
C ASP A 12 -3.49 -56.15 2.75
N ALA A 13 -4.50 -55.48 2.19
CA ALA A 13 -5.62 -56.12 1.51
C ALA A 13 -6.17 -55.16 0.44
N GLY A 14 -5.67 -55.33 -0.77
CA GLY A 14 -5.98 -54.50 -1.92
C GLY A 14 -7.43 -54.58 -2.39
N SER A 15 -7.96 -53.42 -2.77
CA SER A 15 -8.76 -53.30 -3.99
C SER A 15 -8.47 -51.95 -4.63
N THR A 16 -8.02 -52.03 -5.87
CA THR A 16 -7.58 -50.95 -6.75
C THR A 16 -8.72 -50.02 -7.12
N LEU A 17 -8.57 -48.72 -6.87
CA LEU A 17 -9.25 -47.66 -7.62
C LEU A 17 -8.19 -46.81 -8.32
N ASP A 18 -8.29 -46.82 -9.65
CA ASP A 18 -7.34 -46.33 -10.62
C ASP A 18 -7.00 -44.82 -10.50
N GLY A 19 -5.73 -44.50 -10.75
CA GLY A 19 -5.41 -43.34 -11.59
C GLY A 19 -4.76 -42.10 -10.95
N TRP A 20 -4.27 -42.15 -9.71
CA TRP A 20 -3.49 -41.05 -9.13
C TRP A 20 -2.13 -41.57 -8.66
N ASN A 21 -1.08 -41.25 -9.42
CA ASN A 21 0.29 -41.51 -8.98
C ASN A 21 0.53 -40.73 -7.68
N VAL A 22 0.71 -41.45 -6.58
CA VAL A 22 1.31 -40.90 -5.35
C VAL A 22 2.78 -40.65 -5.68
N VAL A 23 3.09 -39.41 -6.04
CA VAL A 23 4.47 -38.93 -6.10
C VAL A 23 4.87 -38.60 -4.67
N ASP A 24 6.06 -39.02 -4.27
CA ASP A 24 6.66 -38.79 -2.95
C ASP A 24 6.62 -37.29 -2.59
N GLU A 25 5.62 -36.88 -1.79
CA GLU A 25 5.13 -35.49 -1.62
C GLU A 25 5.86 -34.69 -0.52
N THR A 26 6.84 -35.28 0.16
CA THR A 26 7.28 -34.77 1.47
C THR A 26 8.30 -33.63 1.45
N ALA A 27 8.90 -33.27 0.31
CA ALA A 27 9.89 -32.18 0.23
C ALA A 27 9.42 -30.94 -0.55
N ALA A 28 8.46 -31.07 -1.47
CA ALA A 28 8.04 -29.97 -2.36
C ALA A 28 6.92 -29.08 -1.77
N GLN A 29 6.12 -29.60 -0.84
CA GLN A 29 5.02 -28.83 -0.20
C GLN A 29 5.50 -27.75 0.78
N SER A 30 6.75 -27.80 1.25
CA SER A 30 7.25 -26.87 2.29
C SER A 30 7.55 -25.45 1.79
N GLN A 31 7.48 -25.17 0.49
CA GLN A 31 7.88 -23.88 -0.10
C GLN A 31 6.83 -23.22 -1.00
N SER A 32 5.60 -23.74 -1.04
CA SER A 32 4.53 -23.21 -1.89
C SER A 32 3.32 -22.73 -1.09
N LEU A 33 2.48 -21.91 -1.72
CA LEU A 33 1.16 -21.53 -1.21
C LEU A 33 0.31 -22.79 -0.94
N SER A 34 -0.33 -22.90 0.24
CA SER A 34 -1.18 -24.05 0.58
C SER A 34 -2.63 -23.65 0.89
N ALA A 35 -3.55 -24.54 0.51
CA ALA A 35 -4.99 -24.44 0.71
C ALA A 35 -5.45 -25.38 1.83
N GLU A 36 -6.08 -24.84 2.86
CA GLU A 36 -6.67 -25.61 3.96
C GLU A 36 -8.16 -25.32 4.12
N VAL A 37 -8.93 -26.30 4.57
CA VAL A 37 -10.36 -26.15 4.85
C VAL A 37 -10.66 -26.79 6.20
N ALA A 38 -11.38 -26.06 7.04
CA ALA A 38 -11.97 -26.59 8.26
C ALA A 38 -13.50 -26.46 8.19
N LEU A 39 -14.21 -27.59 8.27
CA LEU A 39 -15.67 -27.58 8.41
C LEU A 39 -16.05 -27.40 9.88
N GLU A 40 -17.23 -26.82 10.14
CA GLU A 40 -17.73 -26.65 11.51
C GLU A 40 -17.78 -27.99 12.26
N ARG A 41 -18.12 -29.06 11.53
CA ARG A 41 -18.16 -30.45 11.99
C ARG A 41 -17.82 -31.38 10.83
N ASP A 42 -17.18 -32.50 11.16
CA ASP A 42 -16.84 -33.54 10.17
C ASP A 42 -18.09 -34.29 9.68
N ALA A 43 -19.11 -34.41 10.55
CA ALA A 43 -20.39 -35.05 10.24
C ALA A 43 -21.60 -34.17 10.56
N THR A 44 -22.65 -34.26 9.73
CA THR A 44 -23.93 -33.56 9.90
C THR A 44 -25.14 -34.43 9.60
N VAL A 45 -26.30 -34.02 10.11
CA VAL A 45 -27.58 -34.73 9.91
C VAL A 45 -28.01 -34.73 8.44
N LEU A 46 -28.74 -35.75 8.00
CA LEU A 46 -29.24 -35.85 6.61
C LEU A 46 -30.21 -34.72 6.20
N ALA A 47 -30.80 -34.02 7.17
CA ALA A 47 -31.71 -32.91 6.92
C ALA A 47 -30.99 -31.70 6.29
N ALA A 48 -31.75 -30.87 5.59
CA ALA A 48 -31.24 -29.58 5.14
C ALA A 48 -30.84 -28.72 6.34
N GLY A 49 -29.75 -27.96 6.22
CA GLY A 49 -29.24 -27.18 7.33
C GLY A 49 -28.10 -26.25 6.95
N GLU A 50 -27.76 -25.35 7.85
CA GLU A 50 -26.61 -24.46 7.71
C GLU A 50 -25.34 -25.16 8.22
N MET A 51 -24.24 -25.02 7.47
CA MET A 51 -22.90 -25.41 7.88
C MET A 51 -21.95 -24.24 7.71
N LYS A 52 -21.14 -23.95 8.72
CA LYS A 52 -20.01 -23.03 8.59
C LYS A 52 -18.74 -23.77 8.14
N ALA A 53 -17.89 -23.07 7.41
CA ALA A 53 -16.57 -23.55 7.03
C ALA A 53 -15.56 -22.40 7.04
N VAL A 54 -14.32 -22.68 7.38
CA VAL A 54 -13.20 -21.74 7.23
C VAL A 54 -12.35 -22.20 6.05
N LEU A 55 -12.17 -21.27 5.11
CA LEU A 55 -11.33 -21.38 3.94
C LEU A 55 -9.99 -20.72 4.24
N SER A 56 -8.89 -21.45 4.16
CA SER A 56 -7.59 -20.97 4.60
C SER A 56 -6.58 -21.00 3.46
N VAL A 57 -5.78 -19.94 3.39
CA VAL A 57 -4.54 -19.94 2.61
C VAL A 57 -3.37 -19.67 3.55
N VAL A 58 -2.29 -20.44 3.40
CA VAL A 58 -1.08 -20.32 4.21
C VAL A 58 0.10 -20.07 3.28
N ALA A 59 0.87 -19.02 3.61
CA ALA A 59 2.11 -18.71 2.92
C ALA A 59 3.28 -19.52 3.51
N PRO A 60 4.25 -19.92 2.68
CA PRO A 60 5.42 -20.64 3.15
C PRO A 60 6.33 -19.74 4.02
N PRO A 61 7.28 -20.35 4.77
CA PRO A 61 8.30 -19.62 5.49
C PRO A 61 9.18 -18.77 4.59
N ALA A 62 9.82 -17.74 5.17
CA ALA A 62 10.77 -16.92 4.43
C ALA A 62 12.03 -17.73 4.09
N ASP A 63 12.43 -17.75 2.83
CA ASP A 63 13.65 -18.40 2.34
C ASP A 63 14.90 -17.48 2.39
N GLY A 64 14.74 -16.28 2.99
CA GLY A 64 15.77 -15.24 3.06
C GLY A 64 15.90 -14.39 1.79
N SER A 65 15.21 -14.73 0.70
CA SER A 65 15.19 -13.95 -0.55
C SER A 65 13.92 -13.10 -0.62
N ARG A 66 14.04 -11.83 -0.22
CA ARG A 66 12.92 -10.87 -0.36
C ARG A 66 13.02 -10.01 -1.62
N ALA A 67 11.85 -9.56 -2.09
CA ALA A 67 11.74 -8.52 -3.10
C ALA A 67 12.37 -7.20 -2.62
N PRO A 68 12.92 -6.39 -3.55
CA PRO A 68 13.19 -4.99 -3.27
C PRO A 68 11.92 -4.25 -2.87
N LEU A 69 12.04 -3.34 -1.91
CA LEU A 69 10.97 -2.49 -1.40
C LEU A 69 11.11 -1.07 -1.94
N HIS A 70 10.07 -0.54 -2.58
CA HIS A 70 9.93 0.88 -2.88
C HIS A 70 8.92 1.49 -1.93
N LEU A 71 9.40 2.33 -1.02
CA LEU A 71 8.58 2.97 -0.01
C LEU A 71 8.50 4.48 -0.27
N VAL A 72 7.32 5.06 -0.12
CA VAL A 72 7.14 6.53 -0.15
C VAL A 72 6.59 6.97 1.20
N ALA A 73 7.34 7.79 1.91
CA ALA A 73 6.93 8.40 3.16
C ALA A 73 6.27 9.77 2.88
N VAL A 74 4.98 9.87 3.19
CA VAL A 74 4.19 11.11 3.08
C VAL A 74 4.04 11.69 4.48
N LEU A 75 4.75 12.77 4.74
CA LEU A 75 4.99 13.33 6.07
C LEU A 75 4.22 14.65 6.25
N ASP A 76 3.30 14.66 7.20
CA ASP A 76 2.64 15.88 7.66
C ASP A 76 3.64 16.77 8.40
N ARG A 77 3.71 18.04 7.98
CA ARG A 77 4.48 19.08 8.66
C ARG A 77 3.62 20.25 9.09
N SER A 78 2.30 20.08 9.19
CA SER A 78 1.38 21.10 9.69
C SER A 78 1.70 21.51 11.14
N GLY A 79 1.26 22.69 11.55
CA GLY A 79 1.55 23.25 12.87
C GLY A 79 1.24 22.33 14.06
N SER A 80 0.24 21.46 13.92
CA SER A 80 -0.17 20.48 14.94
C SER A 80 0.88 19.40 15.20
N MET A 81 1.71 19.07 14.20
CA MET A 81 2.81 18.10 14.31
C MET A 81 3.98 18.60 15.15
N SER A 82 3.92 19.83 15.69
CA SER A 82 4.99 20.42 16.48
C SER A 82 5.34 19.62 17.75
N GLY A 83 6.56 19.85 18.25
CA GLY A 83 7.08 19.20 19.44
C GLY A 83 7.39 17.73 19.20
N GLU A 84 6.78 16.88 20.01
CA GLU A 84 7.13 15.46 20.13
C GLU A 84 6.74 14.64 18.89
N LYS A 85 5.62 14.96 18.22
CA LYS A 85 5.11 14.19 17.08
C LYS A 85 6.08 14.20 15.89
N ILE A 86 6.54 15.38 15.47
CA ILE A 86 7.52 15.48 14.36
C ILE A 86 8.88 14.88 14.75
N ARG A 87 9.27 14.93 16.04
CA ARG A 87 10.49 14.26 16.52
C ARG A 87 10.37 12.75 16.30
N LEU A 88 9.26 12.14 16.72
CA LEU A 88 9.00 10.72 16.55
C LEU A 88 8.95 10.30 15.09
N VAL A 89 8.30 11.08 14.23
CA VAL A 89 8.28 10.81 12.77
C VAL A 89 9.71 10.80 12.22
N LYS A 90 10.52 11.82 12.52
CA LYS A 90 11.92 11.89 12.05
C LYS A 90 12.77 10.74 12.57
N GLN A 91 12.62 10.36 13.84
CA GLN A 91 13.33 9.22 14.40
C GLN A 91 12.92 7.90 13.74
N THR A 92 11.61 7.70 13.55
CA THR A 92 11.06 6.51 12.87
C THR A 92 11.60 6.40 11.45
N MET A 93 11.63 7.50 10.70
CA MET A 93 12.18 7.54 9.33
C MET A 93 13.70 7.36 9.29
N THR A 94 14.41 7.88 10.29
CA THR A 94 15.86 7.67 10.42
C THR A 94 16.17 6.20 10.73
N PHE A 95 15.37 5.56 11.58
CA PHE A 95 15.49 4.13 11.86
C PHE A 95 15.18 3.30 10.60
N MET A 96 14.09 3.61 9.90
CA MET A 96 13.72 2.96 8.64
C MET A 96 14.88 2.98 7.64
N LEU A 97 15.51 4.15 7.48
CA LEU A 97 16.67 4.33 6.61
C LEU A 97 17.88 3.46 6.98
N ARG A 98 17.96 2.91 8.20
CA ARG A 98 19.01 1.96 8.60
C ARG A 98 18.62 0.52 8.29
N TYR A 99 17.33 0.20 8.39
CA TYR A 99 16.81 -1.15 8.21
C TYR A 99 16.59 -1.54 6.73
N LEU A 100 16.35 -0.54 5.86
CA LEU A 100 16.31 -0.76 4.41
C LEU A 100 17.68 -1.23 3.90
N SER A 101 17.70 -2.10 2.89
CA SER A 101 18.88 -2.58 2.17
C SER A 101 19.22 -1.66 0.99
N GLU A 102 20.38 -1.84 0.36
CA GLU A 102 20.78 -1.06 -0.84
C GLU A 102 19.90 -1.33 -2.06
N ARG A 103 19.18 -2.46 -2.09
CA ARG A 103 18.22 -2.79 -3.15
C ARG A 103 16.91 -2.00 -3.01
N ASP A 104 16.62 -1.47 -1.83
CA ASP A 104 15.38 -0.75 -1.57
C ASP A 104 15.50 0.72 -1.97
N SER A 105 14.35 1.38 -2.07
CA SER A 105 14.28 2.80 -2.38
C SER A 105 13.26 3.51 -1.50
N LEU A 106 13.59 4.75 -1.10
CA LEU A 106 12.74 5.61 -0.30
C LEU A 106 12.48 6.94 -1.02
N GLY A 107 11.21 7.30 -1.16
CA GLY A 107 10.77 8.65 -1.52
C GLY A 107 10.23 9.38 -0.29
N ILE A 108 10.40 10.70 -0.24
CA ILE A 108 9.91 11.54 0.86
C ILE A 108 9.10 12.69 0.28
N VAL A 109 7.82 12.74 0.62
CA VAL A 109 6.92 13.85 0.35
C VAL A 109 6.61 14.52 1.68
N GLU A 110 6.85 15.83 1.77
CA GLU A 110 6.38 16.63 2.91
C GLU A 110 5.17 17.44 2.48
N TYR A 111 4.18 17.57 3.36
CA TYR A 111 3.00 18.37 3.08
C TYR A 111 2.59 19.24 4.27
N GLY A 112 2.18 20.46 3.95
CA GLY A 112 1.52 21.39 4.86
C GLY A 112 0.39 22.07 4.10
N SER A 113 0.39 23.41 4.02
CA SER A 113 -0.45 24.14 3.06
C SER A 113 -0.07 23.83 1.60
N ASP A 114 1.22 23.65 1.36
CA ASP A 114 1.83 23.25 0.10
C ASP A 114 2.42 21.84 0.20
N VAL A 115 2.55 21.17 -0.95
CA VAL A 115 3.10 19.81 -1.08
C VAL A 115 4.45 19.89 -1.78
N LYS A 116 5.46 19.24 -1.21
CA LYS A 116 6.82 19.22 -1.74
C LYS A 116 7.39 17.82 -1.74
N VAL A 117 8.07 17.45 -2.82
CA VAL A 117 8.90 16.24 -2.86
C VAL A 117 10.24 16.60 -2.22
N ALA A 118 10.41 16.26 -0.94
CA ALA A 118 11.66 16.49 -0.21
C ALA A 118 12.79 15.60 -0.74
N ALA A 119 12.45 14.37 -1.17
CA ALA A 119 13.34 13.50 -1.92
C ALA A 119 12.53 12.65 -2.91
N PRO A 120 12.94 12.55 -4.19
CA PRO A 120 12.33 11.60 -5.12
C PRO A 120 12.63 10.16 -4.64
N LEU A 121 12.01 9.16 -5.27
CA LEU A 121 12.28 7.75 -4.95
C LEU A 121 13.78 7.46 -5.20
N THR A 122 14.53 7.32 -4.11
CA THR A 122 16.00 7.28 -4.10
C THR A 122 16.46 5.94 -3.54
N ARG A 123 17.41 5.27 -4.20
CA ARG A 123 18.00 4.03 -3.70
C ARG A 123 18.64 4.23 -2.33
N CYS A 124 18.53 3.24 -1.46
CA CYS A 124 19.12 3.26 -0.12
C CYS A 124 20.58 2.78 -0.12
N ASP A 125 21.38 3.19 -1.09
CA ASP A 125 22.84 3.07 -1.09
C ASP A 125 23.48 4.11 -0.14
N GLN A 126 24.81 4.10 0.00
CA GLN A 126 25.53 4.99 0.90
C GLN A 126 25.19 6.48 0.67
N ASP A 127 25.21 6.93 -0.59
CA ASP A 127 24.95 8.33 -0.94
C ASP A 127 23.47 8.68 -0.83
N GLY A 128 22.59 7.76 -1.24
CA GLY A 128 21.15 7.88 -1.13
C GLY A 128 20.70 8.02 0.32
N ARG A 129 21.26 7.23 1.24
CA ARG A 129 21.01 7.38 2.68
C ARG A 129 21.43 8.74 3.21
N ALA A 130 22.60 9.25 2.81
CA ALA A 130 23.05 10.57 3.21
C ALA A 130 22.09 11.68 2.71
N ARG A 131 21.63 11.59 1.46
CA ARG A 131 20.66 12.54 0.89
C ARG A 131 19.29 12.47 1.59
N LEU A 132 18.78 11.26 1.82
CA LEU A 132 17.50 11.04 2.48
C LEU A 132 17.54 11.53 3.94
N ALA A 133 18.62 11.24 4.66
CA ALA A 133 18.83 11.74 6.02
C ALA A 133 18.88 13.28 6.07
N HIS A 134 19.57 13.92 5.12
CA HIS A 134 19.61 15.38 5.01
C HIS A 134 18.23 15.98 4.69
N ALA A 135 17.47 15.34 3.80
CA ALA A 135 16.11 15.74 3.49
C ALA A 135 15.20 15.68 4.72
N LEU A 136 15.24 14.59 5.49
CA LEU A 136 14.48 14.44 6.75
C LEU A 136 14.82 15.51 7.79
N GLN A 137 16.12 15.85 7.94
CA GLN A 137 16.55 16.87 8.89
C GLN A 137 15.97 18.26 8.56
N LYS A 138 15.89 18.59 7.26
CA LYS A 138 15.39 19.87 6.76
C LYS A 138 13.88 20.09 6.91
N ILE A 139 13.10 19.05 7.14
CA ILE A 139 11.64 19.17 7.31
C ILE A 139 11.36 20.06 8.52
N GLN A 140 10.61 21.14 8.31
CA GLN A 140 10.22 22.08 9.37
C GLN A 140 8.71 22.15 9.46
N VAL A 141 8.20 22.24 10.69
CA VAL A 141 6.77 22.36 10.96
C VAL A 141 6.29 23.75 10.56
N THR A 142 5.36 23.82 9.60
CA THR A 142 4.73 25.05 9.14
C THR A 142 3.47 24.78 8.30
N GLY A 143 2.51 25.70 8.37
CA GLY A 143 1.31 25.70 7.54
C GLY A 143 0.15 24.84 8.05
N GLN A 144 -0.83 24.67 7.16
CA GLN A 144 -2.06 23.87 7.33
C GLN A 144 -1.86 22.42 6.85
N THR A 145 -2.93 21.68 6.57
CA THR A 145 -2.92 20.22 6.30
C THR A 145 -3.59 19.88 4.97
N ASN A 146 -2.82 19.89 3.88
CA ASN A 146 -3.23 19.41 2.55
C ASN A 146 -2.93 17.90 2.39
N LEU A 147 -3.67 17.07 3.13
CA LEU A 147 -3.48 15.62 3.16
C LEU A 147 -3.68 14.99 1.78
N SER A 148 -4.74 15.40 1.07
CA SER A 148 -5.07 14.88 -0.26
C SER A 148 -3.93 15.11 -1.27
N GLY A 149 -3.38 16.34 -1.32
CA GLY A 149 -2.26 16.65 -2.20
C GLY A 149 -0.99 15.87 -1.84
N GLY A 150 -0.67 15.73 -0.55
CA GLY A 150 0.48 14.96 -0.08
C GLY A 150 0.38 13.49 -0.48
N LEU A 151 -0.77 12.87 -0.24
CA LEU A 151 -1.04 11.47 -0.60
C LEU A 151 -0.94 11.23 -2.10
N LEU A 152 -1.64 12.03 -2.91
CA LEU A 152 -1.66 11.86 -4.36
C LEU A 152 -0.25 12.04 -4.95
N LYS A 153 0.52 13.01 -4.44
CA LYS A 153 1.91 13.17 -4.85
C LYS A 153 2.79 11.99 -4.43
N GLY A 154 2.52 11.41 -3.27
CA GLY A 154 3.20 10.20 -2.82
C GLY A 154 2.93 9.00 -3.72
N LEU A 155 1.68 8.78 -4.11
CA LEU A 155 1.29 7.72 -5.06
C LEU A 155 1.90 7.95 -6.45
N GLU A 156 1.96 9.20 -6.90
CA GLU A 156 2.59 9.57 -8.17
C GLU A 156 4.07 9.17 -8.23
N LEU A 157 4.82 9.24 -7.12
CA LEU A 157 6.24 8.85 -7.08
C LEU A 157 6.47 7.36 -7.37
N HIS A 158 5.46 6.50 -7.23
CA HIS A 158 5.57 5.08 -7.62
C HIS A 158 5.58 4.88 -9.14
N ARG A 159 5.20 5.89 -9.94
CA ARG A 159 5.26 5.87 -11.42
C ARG A 159 6.68 6.00 -11.94
N ASP A 160 7.47 6.88 -11.31
CA ASP A 160 8.73 7.37 -11.89
C ASP A 160 9.92 6.40 -11.68
N GLY A 161 9.72 5.29 -10.95
CA GLY A 161 10.78 4.34 -10.62
C GLY A 161 11.89 4.92 -9.72
N PRO A 162 12.76 4.09 -9.15
CA PRO A 162 13.83 4.55 -8.28
C PRO A 162 14.93 5.21 -9.11
N ARG A 163 15.23 6.46 -8.81
CA ARG A 163 16.36 7.16 -9.44
C ARG A 163 17.66 6.64 -8.83
N SER A 164 18.45 5.97 -9.66
CA SER A 164 19.84 5.61 -9.37
C SER A 164 20.67 6.89 -9.36
N ALA A 165 21.36 7.13 -8.24
CA ALA A 165 22.19 8.31 -8.00
C ALA A 165 21.43 9.65 -8.09
N ALA A 166 22.04 10.71 -7.55
CA ALA A 166 21.67 12.05 -7.99
C ALA A 166 21.78 12.05 -9.53
N PRO A 167 20.93 12.76 -10.28
CA PRO A 167 21.39 13.13 -11.60
C PRO A 167 22.72 13.87 -11.35
N GLU A 168 23.84 13.32 -11.83
CA GLU A 168 25.08 14.08 -12.06
C GLU A 168 24.85 15.11 -13.17
N GLY A 169 23.73 15.83 -13.04
CA GLY A 169 23.34 16.92 -13.88
C GLY A 169 24.12 18.13 -13.44
N GLN A 170 24.63 18.85 -14.42
CA GLN A 170 25.25 20.14 -14.21
C GLN A 170 24.17 21.09 -13.69
N ALA A 171 24.49 21.89 -12.66
CA ALA A 171 23.59 22.85 -12.05
C ALA A 171 23.36 24.04 -13.00
N VAL A 172 22.31 23.97 -13.81
CA VAL A 172 21.96 24.99 -14.79
C VAL A 172 20.92 25.94 -14.17
N GLN A 173 21.17 27.25 -14.22
CA GLN A 173 20.16 28.22 -13.81
C GLN A 173 19.30 28.62 -15.00
N VAL A 174 17.99 28.54 -14.84
CA VAL A 174 17.02 29.02 -15.82
C VAL A 174 16.14 30.07 -15.17
N GLY A 175 15.91 31.17 -15.89
CA GLY A 175 15.17 32.28 -15.32
C GLY A 175 15.11 33.50 -16.21
N ASN A 176 14.47 34.54 -15.69
CA ASN A 176 14.39 35.83 -16.35
C ASN A 176 14.85 36.98 -15.45
N SER A 177 15.47 37.99 -16.06
CA SER A 177 15.63 39.31 -15.48
C SER A 177 14.71 40.29 -16.18
N TYR A 178 14.36 41.40 -15.52
CA TYR A 178 13.61 42.47 -16.18
C TYR A 178 13.97 43.86 -15.64
N ARG A 179 13.79 44.86 -16.50
CA ARG A 179 13.88 46.28 -16.19
C ARG A 179 12.59 46.98 -16.61
N ARG A 180 12.10 47.86 -15.74
CA ARG A 180 10.98 48.75 -16.06
C ARG A 180 11.48 49.87 -16.96
N MET A 181 10.82 50.09 -18.09
CA MET A 181 11.11 51.21 -18.97
C MET A 181 10.18 52.38 -18.67
N SER A 182 10.69 53.59 -18.79
CA SER A 182 9.87 54.81 -18.79
C SER A 182 9.14 54.97 -20.14
N PRO A 183 8.04 55.75 -20.20
CA PRO A 183 7.33 56.02 -21.46
C PRO A 183 8.20 56.65 -22.56
N SER A 184 9.24 57.40 -22.19
CA SER A 184 10.21 58.00 -23.12
C SER A 184 11.29 57.03 -23.61
N GLU A 185 11.54 55.95 -22.86
CA GLU A 185 12.49 54.88 -23.23
C GLU A 185 11.81 53.74 -24.00
N ALA A 186 10.48 53.65 -23.94
CA ALA A 186 9.72 52.63 -24.64
C ALA A 186 9.88 52.80 -26.17
N PRO A 187 10.43 51.80 -26.87
CA PRO A 187 10.76 51.97 -28.28
C PRO A 187 9.50 52.00 -29.16
N ALA A 188 9.58 52.72 -30.28
CA ALA A 188 8.41 53.03 -31.13
C ALA A 188 7.82 51.76 -31.76
N ARG A 189 6.49 51.58 -31.67
CA ARG A 189 5.75 50.40 -32.16
C ARG A 189 5.86 50.16 -33.68
N THR A 190 6.41 51.11 -34.42
CA THR A 190 6.54 51.11 -35.89
C THR A 190 7.87 50.56 -36.41
N GLU A 191 8.84 50.28 -35.52
CA GLU A 191 10.12 49.71 -35.93
C GLU A 191 10.04 48.18 -36.00
N SER A 192 10.82 47.57 -36.90
CA SER A 192 10.99 46.13 -37.08
C SER A 192 11.73 45.48 -35.89
N GLY A 193 11.22 45.67 -34.68
CA GLY A 193 11.78 45.22 -33.41
C GLY A 193 10.99 44.05 -32.78
N PRO A 194 11.55 43.44 -31.71
CA PRO A 194 11.07 42.16 -31.19
C PRO A 194 9.94 42.35 -30.16
N TYR A 195 8.78 42.78 -30.64
CA TYR A 195 7.58 43.07 -29.83
C TYR A 195 6.51 41.97 -29.88
N GLY A 196 5.65 41.98 -28.87
CA GLY A 196 4.31 41.41 -28.96
C GLY A 196 3.46 42.14 -30.01
N THR A 197 2.65 41.41 -30.78
CA THR A 197 1.72 41.89 -31.81
C THR A 197 0.47 42.54 -31.25
N GLN A 198 0.19 42.36 -29.94
CA GLN A 198 -0.98 42.93 -29.27
C GLN A 198 -0.64 44.20 -28.50
N ALA A 199 -1.54 45.20 -28.58
CA ALA A 199 -1.46 46.38 -27.73
C ALA A 199 -1.65 45.98 -26.26
N PRO A 200 -0.94 46.62 -25.31
CA PRO A 200 -1.25 46.50 -23.89
C PRO A 200 -2.72 46.84 -23.62
N PRO A 201 -3.39 46.20 -22.64
CA PRO A 201 -4.74 46.56 -22.21
C PRO A 201 -4.82 48.06 -21.85
N GLU A 202 -5.98 48.69 -22.01
CA GLU A 202 -6.19 50.07 -21.56
C GLU A 202 -5.77 50.21 -20.09
N GLY A 203 -4.73 51.01 -19.83
CA GLY A 203 -4.13 51.21 -18.51
C GLY A 203 -2.77 50.52 -18.27
N ALA A 204 -2.28 49.69 -19.19
CA ALA A 204 -0.93 49.11 -19.11
C ALA A 204 0.13 50.10 -19.59
N GLU A 205 0.44 51.10 -18.76
CA GLU A 205 1.52 52.09 -18.97
C GLU A 205 2.94 51.48 -18.91
N ARG A 206 3.07 50.17 -18.67
CA ARG A 206 4.31 49.53 -18.20
C ARG A 206 4.80 48.47 -19.20
N VAL A 207 5.73 48.87 -20.07
CA VAL A 207 6.49 47.92 -20.89
C VAL A 207 7.76 47.55 -20.13
N HIS A 208 8.01 46.25 -20.01
CA HIS A 208 9.22 45.70 -19.43
C HIS A 208 10.17 45.27 -20.55
N GLU A 209 11.44 45.66 -20.43
CA GLU A 209 12.52 44.96 -21.10
C GLU A 209 12.84 43.74 -20.22
N TRP A 210 12.70 42.54 -20.77
CA TRP A 210 12.98 41.31 -20.03
C TRP A 210 13.91 40.40 -20.82
N THR A 211 14.79 39.70 -20.10
CA THR A 211 15.76 38.78 -20.67
C THR A 211 15.56 37.40 -20.05
N MET A 212 15.16 36.42 -20.85
CA MET A 212 15.21 35.01 -20.47
C MET A 212 16.64 34.50 -20.64
N ALA A 213 17.16 33.75 -19.68
CA ALA A 213 18.53 33.24 -19.75
C ALA A 213 18.64 31.81 -19.22
N LEU A 214 19.47 31.02 -19.91
CA LEU A 214 19.99 29.75 -19.47
C LEU A 214 21.47 29.92 -19.11
N ARG A 215 21.79 29.92 -17.81
CA ARG A 215 23.17 30.03 -17.31
C ARG A 215 23.70 28.63 -17.01
N LEU A 216 24.69 28.21 -17.80
CA LEU A 216 25.36 26.92 -17.65
C LEU A 216 26.55 27.04 -16.67
N PRO A 217 26.96 25.95 -15.99
CA PRO A 217 28.23 25.93 -15.28
C PRO A 217 29.42 26.17 -16.19
N GLU A 218 30.46 26.81 -15.66
CA GLU A 218 31.70 27.07 -16.40
C GLU A 218 32.25 25.79 -17.05
N GLY A 219 32.61 25.87 -18.33
CA GLY A 219 33.21 24.77 -19.08
C GLY A 219 32.21 23.74 -19.61
N THR A 220 30.91 24.04 -19.58
CA THR A 220 29.84 23.17 -20.13
C THR A 220 29.15 23.77 -21.35
N GLU A 221 29.51 25.00 -21.74
CA GLU A 221 28.91 25.72 -22.87
C GLU A 221 29.13 24.99 -24.20
N GLY A 222 30.29 24.35 -24.37
CA GLY A 222 30.62 23.56 -25.56
C GLY A 222 29.79 22.29 -25.74
N LEU A 223 29.03 21.87 -24.73
CA LEU A 223 28.15 20.70 -24.79
C LEU A 223 26.79 21.04 -25.43
N VAL A 224 26.40 22.32 -25.41
CA VAL A 224 25.13 22.80 -25.95
C VAL A 224 25.35 23.27 -27.39
N LYS A 225 24.61 22.65 -28.32
CA LYS A 225 24.60 23.01 -29.74
C LYS A 225 23.78 24.27 -29.98
N LYS A 226 22.60 24.36 -29.36
CA LYS A 226 21.70 25.51 -29.43
C LYS A 226 20.62 25.44 -28.35
N VAL A 227 20.03 26.58 -28.02
CA VAL A 227 18.85 26.68 -27.16
C VAL A 227 17.73 27.34 -27.94
N VAL A 228 16.56 26.72 -27.95
CA VAL A 228 15.34 27.23 -28.59
C VAL A 228 14.40 27.72 -27.51
N PHE A 229 14.03 28.99 -27.58
CA PHE A 229 13.02 29.61 -26.71
C PHE A 229 11.70 29.68 -27.45
N GLU A 230 10.65 29.11 -26.87
CA GLU A 230 9.28 29.12 -27.36
C GLU A 230 8.46 30.10 -26.52
N LEU A 231 8.11 31.23 -27.14
CA LEU A 231 7.28 32.30 -26.60
C LEU A 231 5.82 32.11 -27.02
N HIS A 232 4.92 32.83 -26.35
CA HIS A 232 3.52 32.88 -26.73
C HIS A 232 3.32 33.40 -28.16
N GLU A 233 2.29 32.93 -28.87
CA GLU A 233 1.99 33.26 -30.29
C GLU A 233 1.78 34.76 -30.55
N THR A 234 1.52 35.52 -29.49
CA THR A 234 1.41 36.97 -29.56
C THR A 234 2.76 37.66 -29.79
N PHE A 235 3.90 36.97 -29.83
CA PHE A 235 5.19 37.57 -30.19
C PHE A 235 5.49 37.41 -31.69
N ARG A 236 6.10 38.44 -32.31
CA ARG A 236 6.73 38.26 -33.62
C ARG A 236 7.93 37.33 -33.45
N GLN A 237 7.99 36.27 -34.26
CA GLN A 237 8.95 35.16 -34.10
C GLN A 237 8.82 34.50 -32.71
N PRO A 238 7.73 33.76 -32.46
CA PRO A 238 7.49 33.13 -31.16
C PRO A 238 8.54 32.06 -30.85
N VAL A 239 9.15 31.44 -31.85
CA VAL A 239 10.24 30.47 -31.67
C VAL A 239 11.56 31.13 -32.05
N VAL A 240 12.50 31.18 -31.11
CA VAL A 240 13.80 31.84 -31.30
C VAL A 240 14.92 30.87 -30.96
N GLU A 241 15.82 30.67 -31.93
CA GLU A 241 17.00 29.82 -31.78
C GLU A 241 18.24 30.65 -31.42
N VAL A 242 18.93 30.26 -30.35
CA VAL A 242 20.19 30.86 -29.89
C VAL A 242 21.28 29.78 -29.95
N ALA A 243 22.15 29.87 -30.95
CA ALA A 243 23.16 28.85 -31.25
C ALA A 243 24.51 29.05 -30.52
N ALA A 244 24.70 30.16 -29.80
CA ALA A 244 25.95 30.46 -29.11
C ALA A 244 25.71 31.09 -27.73
N PRO A 245 26.58 30.84 -26.73
CA PRO A 245 26.49 31.48 -25.43
C PRO A 245 26.81 32.99 -25.50
N PRO A 246 26.25 33.83 -24.61
CA PRO A 246 25.30 33.48 -23.56
C PRO A 246 23.93 33.10 -24.13
N PHE A 247 23.37 31.98 -23.68
CA PHE A 247 22.07 31.49 -24.14
C PHE A 247 20.93 32.31 -23.51
N GLN A 248 20.69 33.48 -24.08
CA GLN A 248 19.70 34.43 -23.57
C GLN A 248 18.89 35.09 -24.69
N LEU A 249 17.68 35.50 -24.33
CA LEU A 249 16.72 36.11 -25.22
C LEU A 249 16.10 37.35 -24.57
N THR A 250 16.36 38.53 -25.14
CA THR A 250 15.76 39.79 -24.69
C THR A 250 14.56 40.18 -25.55
N ARG A 251 13.47 40.58 -24.90
CA ARG A 251 12.20 40.98 -25.50
C ARG A 251 11.53 42.08 -24.70
N PHE A 252 10.54 42.73 -25.34
CA PHE A 252 9.73 43.77 -24.71
C PHE A 252 8.29 43.29 -24.55
N GLY A 253 7.72 43.43 -23.36
CA GLY A 253 6.36 43.01 -23.09
C GLY A 253 5.85 43.43 -21.72
N TRP A 254 4.58 43.14 -21.45
CA TRP A 254 3.88 43.53 -20.22
C TRP A 254 3.23 42.34 -19.50
N GLY A 255 3.00 41.23 -20.21
CA GLY A 255 2.32 40.04 -19.69
C GLY A 255 3.29 38.97 -19.18
N THR A 256 2.83 38.21 -18.18
CA THR A 256 3.48 37.02 -17.66
C THR A 256 2.96 35.78 -18.40
N PHE A 257 3.84 34.89 -18.84
CA PHE A 257 3.46 33.65 -19.51
C PHE A 257 4.57 32.59 -19.37
N GLU A 258 4.25 31.33 -19.63
CA GLU A 258 5.22 30.25 -19.63
C GLU A 258 6.06 30.27 -20.92
N VAL A 259 7.38 30.30 -20.76
CA VAL A 259 8.34 30.22 -21.88
C VAL A 259 8.90 28.80 -21.93
N GLY A 260 8.71 28.12 -23.06
CA GLY A 260 9.32 26.83 -23.35
C GLY A 260 10.80 26.99 -23.73
N ILE A 261 11.65 26.07 -23.28
CA ILE A 261 13.11 26.12 -23.50
C ILE A 261 13.57 24.72 -23.90
N THR A 262 13.99 24.56 -25.14
CA THR A 262 14.54 23.30 -25.66
C THR A 262 16.04 23.43 -25.89
N ILE A 263 16.83 22.67 -25.15
CA ILE A 263 18.30 22.65 -25.21
C ILE A 263 18.71 21.48 -26.09
N HIS A 264 19.31 21.77 -27.24
CA HIS A 264 19.90 20.75 -28.10
C HIS A 264 21.37 20.61 -27.75
N LEU A 265 21.79 19.40 -27.39
CA LEU A 265 23.18 19.07 -27.10
C LEU A 265 23.95 18.70 -28.38
N GLN A 266 25.28 18.81 -28.34
CA GLN A 266 26.14 18.43 -29.47
C GLN A 266 26.05 16.93 -29.81
N ASP A 267 25.66 16.09 -28.85
CA ASP A 267 25.48 14.65 -29.02
C ASP A 267 24.11 14.26 -29.59
N GLY A 268 23.27 15.25 -29.96
CA GLY A 268 21.97 15.04 -30.57
C GLY A 268 20.81 14.87 -29.58
N ARG A 269 21.05 14.85 -28.26
CA ARG A 269 19.97 14.84 -27.26
C ARG A 269 19.28 16.19 -27.16
N GLU A 270 18.00 16.15 -26.81
CA GLU A 270 17.18 17.34 -26.56
C GLU A 270 16.67 17.32 -25.11
N LEU A 271 16.89 18.41 -24.37
CA LEU A 271 16.39 18.58 -23.00
C LEU A 271 15.37 19.72 -23.00
N LYS A 272 14.15 19.45 -22.52
CA LYS A 272 13.06 20.42 -22.49
C LYS A 272 12.83 20.94 -21.07
N LEU A 273 12.68 22.25 -20.96
CA LEU A 273 12.37 22.99 -19.75
C LEU A 273 11.29 24.02 -20.04
N SER A 274 10.68 24.55 -18.98
CA SER A 274 9.86 25.75 -19.07
C SER A 274 10.20 26.73 -17.95
N HIS A 275 9.85 28.00 -18.08
CA HIS A 275 9.96 28.98 -17.00
C HIS A 275 8.82 29.99 -17.09
N MET A 276 8.17 30.28 -15.97
CA MET A 276 7.14 31.32 -15.90
C MET A 276 7.82 32.69 -15.90
N LEU A 277 7.61 33.48 -16.96
CA LEU A 277 8.08 34.85 -17.04
C LEU A 277 7.34 35.69 -15.98
N CYS A 278 8.04 36.17 -14.95
CA CYS A 278 7.47 37.00 -13.90
C CYS A 278 8.20 38.34 -13.75
N PHE A 279 7.47 39.36 -13.27
CA PHE A 279 7.99 40.72 -13.06
C PHE A 279 7.94 41.15 -11.58
N ASP A 280 7.79 40.20 -10.65
CA ASP A 280 7.68 40.53 -9.22
C ASP A 280 9.02 40.97 -8.62
N ARG A 281 10.13 40.47 -9.17
CA ARG A 281 11.52 40.73 -8.72
C ARG A 281 12.43 41.02 -9.92
N PRO A 282 13.49 41.85 -9.76
CA PRO A 282 14.40 42.19 -10.86
C PRO A 282 15.04 40.97 -11.56
N GLU A 283 15.26 39.90 -10.79
CA GLU A 283 15.71 38.60 -11.30
C GLU A 283 14.89 37.47 -10.66
N SER A 284 14.57 36.45 -11.47
CA SER A 284 13.86 35.23 -11.08
C SER A 284 14.53 34.03 -11.73
N PHE A 285 15.46 33.39 -11.02
CA PHE A 285 16.19 32.22 -11.48
C PHE A 285 15.97 31.03 -10.56
N ARG A 286 15.83 29.84 -11.17
CA ARG A 286 15.82 28.55 -10.48
C ARG A 286 16.96 27.67 -10.98
N THR A 287 17.56 26.90 -10.09
CA THR A 287 18.58 25.91 -10.45
C THR A 287 17.90 24.59 -10.82
N VAL A 288 18.27 24.04 -11.97
CA VAL A 288 17.81 22.74 -12.49
C VAL A 288 19.04 21.88 -12.78
N LEU A 289 19.01 20.61 -12.37
CA LEU A 289 20.08 19.66 -12.69
C LEU A 289 19.81 19.06 -14.07
N LEU A 290 20.71 19.31 -15.03
CA LEU A 290 20.59 18.82 -16.40
C LEU A 290 21.74 17.88 -16.78
N PRO A 291 21.50 16.71 -17.39
CA PRO A 291 22.54 15.76 -17.78
C PRO A 291 23.26 16.19 -19.07
N LEU A 292 24.08 17.24 -19.02
CA LEU A 292 24.78 17.81 -20.18
C LEU A 292 25.90 16.89 -20.70
N LYS A 293 26.57 16.12 -19.82
CA LYS A 293 27.64 15.16 -20.20
C LYS A 293 27.08 13.74 -20.37
N GLN A 294 27.65 12.95 -21.29
CA GLN A 294 27.43 11.50 -21.33
C GLN A 294 28.39 10.80 -20.38
N GLU A 295 27.90 9.75 -19.70
CA GLU A 295 28.77 8.78 -19.05
C GLU A 295 29.37 7.80 -20.08
N PRO A 296 30.60 7.30 -19.86
CA PRO A 296 31.12 6.19 -20.62
C PRO A 296 30.23 4.97 -20.37
N ARG A 297 29.49 4.52 -21.40
CA ARG A 297 28.74 3.27 -21.37
C ARG A 297 29.69 2.13 -21.00
N SER A 298 29.43 1.46 -19.88
CA SER A 298 30.03 0.15 -19.63
C SER A 298 29.55 -0.78 -20.74
N SER A 299 30.51 -1.41 -21.41
CA SER A 299 30.28 -2.34 -22.50
C SER A 299 29.59 -3.61 -21.97
N ALA A 300 28.28 -3.73 -22.17
CA ALA A 300 27.58 -5.00 -22.15
C ALA A 300 27.28 -5.41 -23.60
N SER A 301 27.98 -6.47 -23.99
CA SER A 301 27.94 -7.28 -25.21
C SER A 301 26.68 -7.24 -26.08
N PHE A 302 26.93 -6.90 -27.35
CA PHE A 302 26.05 -7.02 -28.51
C PHE A 302 26.22 -8.42 -29.14
N TRP A 303 25.17 -9.23 -29.15
CA TRP A 303 24.90 -10.28 -30.15
C TRP A 303 23.44 -10.04 -30.55
N GLY A 304 22.99 -9.98 -31.80
CA GLY A 304 23.48 -10.43 -33.09
C GLY A 304 22.20 -10.72 -33.89
N PHE A 305 22.03 -10.04 -35.03
CA PHE A 305 20.82 -10.04 -35.88
C PHE A 305 20.31 -11.43 -36.30
N GLY A 306 18.99 -11.54 -36.47
CA GLY A 306 18.32 -12.59 -37.27
C GLY A 306 16.88 -12.18 -37.65
N LEU A 307 16.60 -12.10 -38.95
CA LEU A 307 15.43 -11.49 -39.59
C LEU A 307 14.15 -12.37 -39.63
N CYS A 308 13.00 -11.69 -39.45
CA CYS A 308 11.67 -11.82 -40.08
C CYS A 308 10.99 -13.18 -40.34
N GLY A 309 9.75 -13.30 -39.84
CA GLY A 309 8.67 -14.13 -40.41
C GLY A 309 7.31 -13.80 -39.76
N ALA A 310 6.32 -13.42 -40.57
CA ALA A 310 5.03 -12.87 -40.15
C ALA A 310 4.05 -13.92 -39.58
N GLY A 311 3.31 -13.55 -38.52
CA GLY A 311 2.14 -14.29 -38.01
C GLY A 311 1.60 -13.73 -36.69
N VAL A 312 0.34 -13.24 -36.72
CA VAL A 312 -0.64 -13.04 -35.62
C VAL A 312 -0.21 -12.11 -34.44
N PRO A 313 -1.03 -11.12 -34.02
CA PRO A 313 -0.74 -10.35 -32.81
C PRO A 313 -1.05 -11.22 -31.58
N ASP A 314 -0.08 -12.04 -31.18
CA ASP A 314 -0.06 -12.64 -29.86
C ASP A 314 0.30 -11.59 -28.80
N ALA A 315 -0.32 -11.77 -27.64
CA ALA A 315 -0.26 -10.93 -26.44
C ALA A 315 1.06 -10.16 -26.27
N GLU A 316 0.92 -8.85 -26.07
CA GLU A 316 2.00 -7.97 -25.65
C GLU A 316 2.91 -8.68 -24.65
N SER A 317 4.15 -8.91 -25.07
CA SER A 317 5.26 -9.31 -24.22
C SER A 317 5.38 -8.27 -23.11
N VAL A 318 4.85 -8.61 -21.94
CA VAL A 318 5.07 -7.87 -20.71
C VAL A 318 6.58 -7.85 -20.48
N ASP A 319 7.18 -6.66 -20.49
CA ASP A 319 8.60 -6.43 -20.21
C ASP A 319 9.06 -7.29 -19.02
N GLU A 320 9.90 -8.30 -19.29
CA GLU A 320 10.43 -9.30 -18.34
C GLU A 320 11.39 -8.69 -17.28
N ASP A 321 11.60 -7.37 -17.28
CA ASP A 321 12.55 -6.64 -16.42
C ASP A 321 11.92 -5.90 -15.22
N HIS A 322 10.59 -5.94 -15.05
CA HIS A 322 10.00 -5.52 -13.77
C HIS A 322 10.19 -6.63 -12.74
N GLN A 323 11.36 -6.66 -12.09
CA GLN A 323 11.57 -7.44 -10.87
C GLN A 323 10.34 -7.31 -9.96
N ALA A 324 9.88 -8.41 -9.37
CA ALA A 324 8.80 -8.40 -8.39
C ALA A 324 9.21 -7.46 -7.24
N VAL A 325 8.71 -6.22 -7.27
CA VAL A 325 9.02 -5.15 -6.32
C VAL A 325 7.78 -4.92 -5.48
N VAL A 326 7.98 -4.88 -4.17
CA VAL A 326 6.92 -4.50 -3.21
C VAL A 326 6.89 -2.98 -3.13
N ARG A 327 5.70 -2.37 -3.26
CA ARG A 327 5.54 -0.92 -3.14
C ARG A 327 4.60 -0.58 -1.99
N SER A 328 4.95 0.44 -1.22
CA SER A 328 4.09 0.92 -0.14
C SER A 328 4.21 2.42 0.06
N THR A 329 3.13 3.03 0.54
CA THR A 329 3.05 4.43 0.92
C THR A 329 2.71 4.53 2.40
N PHE A 330 3.56 5.18 3.17
CA PHE A 330 3.33 5.45 4.59
C PHE A 330 2.89 6.89 4.76
N LEU A 331 1.65 7.10 5.19
CA LEU A 331 1.07 8.40 5.45
C LEU A 331 1.09 8.70 6.95
N PHE A 332 1.81 9.73 7.37
CA PHE A 332 1.88 10.19 8.76
C PHE A 332 1.10 11.50 8.89
N THR A 333 0.13 11.58 9.81
CA THR A 333 -0.67 12.80 10.03
C THR A 333 -1.21 12.91 11.44
N ASP A 334 -1.48 14.12 11.92
CA ASP A 334 -2.15 14.37 13.20
C ASP A 334 -3.38 15.27 13.10
N GLY A 335 -3.77 15.63 11.87
CA GLY A 335 -4.73 16.69 11.58
C GLY A 335 -5.90 16.25 10.71
N LEU A 336 -6.90 17.13 10.62
CA LEU A 336 -8.00 17.02 9.67
C LEU A 336 -7.56 17.59 8.32
N ALA A 337 -7.98 16.96 7.22
CA ALA A 337 -7.81 17.52 5.89
C ALA A 337 -8.54 18.87 5.82
N ASN A 338 -7.79 19.97 5.78
CA ASN A 338 -8.33 21.33 5.80
C ASN A 338 -7.92 22.13 4.55
N GLU A 339 -7.13 21.55 3.66
CA GLU A 339 -6.79 22.08 2.33
C GLU A 339 -6.93 20.96 1.29
N GLY A 340 -7.26 21.33 0.04
CA GLY A 340 -7.55 20.37 -1.03
C GLY A 340 -8.90 19.66 -0.85
N ILE A 341 -8.95 18.36 -1.16
CA ILE A 341 -10.13 17.53 -0.92
C ILE A 341 -10.23 17.27 0.58
N ARG A 342 -11.36 17.63 1.18
CA ARG A 342 -11.57 17.59 2.64
C ARG A 342 -12.49 16.45 3.09
N ASP A 343 -13.35 15.97 2.19
CA ASP A 343 -14.29 14.91 2.49
C ASP A 343 -13.65 13.53 2.28
N THR A 344 -14.01 12.60 3.16
CA THR A 344 -13.44 11.24 3.15
C THR A 344 -13.67 10.53 1.82
N ALA A 345 -14.87 10.64 1.25
CA ALA A 345 -15.25 9.94 0.03
C ALA A 345 -14.44 10.42 -1.18
N GLY A 346 -14.24 11.73 -1.31
CA GLY A 346 -13.43 12.34 -2.36
C GLY A 346 -11.96 11.95 -2.27
N ILE A 347 -11.38 11.93 -1.05
CA ILE A 347 -9.98 11.50 -0.85
C ILE A 347 -9.81 10.03 -1.22
N CYS A 348 -10.70 9.15 -0.76
CA CYS A 348 -10.64 7.72 -1.08
C CYS A 348 -10.82 7.49 -2.58
N SER A 349 -11.78 8.17 -3.22
CA SER A 349 -12.00 8.08 -4.68
C SER A 349 -10.77 8.53 -5.47
N ALA A 350 -10.15 9.64 -5.09
CA ALA A 350 -8.93 10.13 -5.74
C ALA A 350 -7.76 9.14 -5.59
N ALA A 351 -7.60 8.55 -4.39
CA ALA A 351 -6.61 7.50 -4.14
C ALA A 351 -6.86 6.25 -4.99
N THR A 352 -8.11 5.74 -5.03
CA THR A 352 -8.51 4.61 -5.87
C THR A 352 -8.21 4.85 -7.35
N ASN A 353 -8.52 6.04 -7.86
CA ASN A 353 -8.27 6.39 -9.26
C ASN A 353 -6.77 6.38 -9.56
N MET A 354 -5.94 6.97 -8.69
CA MET A 354 -4.48 6.92 -8.83
C MET A 354 -3.93 5.50 -8.76
N LEU A 355 -4.42 4.67 -7.82
CA LEU A 355 -4.01 3.26 -7.71
C LEU A 355 -4.40 2.46 -8.96
N THR A 356 -5.55 2.78 -9.58
CA THR A 356 -5.98 2.16 -10.83
C THR A 356 -5.11 2.61 -12.01
N GLU A 357 -4.74 3.89 -12.08
CA GLU A 357 -3.83 4.42 -13.09
C GLU A 357 -2.42 3.84 -13.00
N LEU A 358 -1.99 3.43 -11.82
CA LEU A 358 -0.69 2.80 -11.60
C LEU A 358 -0.56 1.43 -12.27
N ARG A 359 -1.65 0.83 -12.80
CA ARG A 359 -1.74 -0.46 -13.54
C ARG A 359 -0.93 -1.60 -12.91
N ASN A 360 0.38 -1.62 -13.15
CA ASN A 360 1.34 -2.65 -12.74
C ASN A 360 2.16 -2.27 -11.48
N CYS A 361 1.99 -1.05 -10.96
CA CYS A 361 2.65 -0.54 -9.77
C CYS A 361 1.68 -0.51 -8.58
N ARG A 362 1.16 -1.68 -8.18
CA ARG A 362 0.34 -1.81 -6.97
C ARG A 362 1.14 -1.34 -5.76
N SER A 363 0.57 -0.41 -4.99
CA SER A 363 1.15 0.09 -3.73
C SER A 363 0.14 -0.07 -2.62
N THR A 364 0.59 -0.53 -1.45
CA THR A 364 -0.23 -0.45 -0.24
C THR A 364 -0.22 0.96 0.34
N ILE A 365 -1.22 1.31 1.16
CA ILE A 365 -1.24 2.58 1.93
C ILE A 365 -1.41 2.28 3.41
N SER A 366 -0.37 2.47 4.20
CA SER A 366 -0.46 2.41 5.67
C SER A 366 -0.52 3.82 6.25
N THR A 367 -1.46 4.05 7.17
CA THR A 367 -1.74 5.37 7.73
C THR A 367 -1.45 5.40 9.22
N PHE A 368 -0.68 6.39 9.66
CA PHE A 368 -0.29 6.60 11.05
C PHE A 368 -0.89 7.92 11.54
N GLY A 369 -1.90 7.82 12.40
CA GLY A 369 -2.60 8.96 12.99
C GLY A 369 -2.06 9.29 14.38
N PHE A 370 -1.59 10.52 14.60
CA PHE A 370 -0.99 10.95 15.87
C PHE A 370 -1.94 11.76 16.75
N GLY A 371 -2.12 11.32 17.99
CA GLY A 371 -2.94 12.02 18.98
C GLY A 371 -4.44 12.06 18.63
N ALA A 372 -5.19 12.96 19.27
CA ALA A 372 -6.66 12.88 19.26
C ALA A 372 -7.37 13.50 18.04
N ASN A 373 -6.67 14.33 17.25
CA ASN A 373 -7.31 15.30 16.38
C ASN A 373 -7.49 14.87 14.91
N HIS A 374 -6.99 13.69 14.53
CA HIS A 374 -7.18 13.18 13.17
C HIS A 374 -8.51 12.45 13.00
N ASN A 375 -8.93 12.33 11.74
CA ASN A 375 -10.11 11.57 11.35
C ASN A 375 -9.74 10.09 11.18
N ALA A 376 -9.93 9.29 12.23
CA ALA A 376 -9.65 7.85 12.20
C ALA A 376 -10.46 7.10 11.13
N GLU A 377 -11.71 7.50 10.87
CA GLU A 377 -12.54 6.86 9.86
C GLU A 377 -11.98 7.07 8.45
N MET A 378 -11.53 8.29 8.15
CA MET A 378 -10.90 8.61 6.88
C MET A 378 -9.60 7.82 6.67
N LEU A 379 -8.72 7.80 7.66
CA LEU A 379 -7.44 7.09 7.56
C LEU A 379 -7.65 5.58 7.43
N ARG A 380 -8.61 5.03 8.19
CA ARG A 380 -9.02 3.63 8.08
C ARG A 380 -9.52 3.29 6.67
N GLN A 381 -10.48 4.05 6.13
CA GLN A 381 -11.02 3.83 4.78
C GLN A 381 -9.94 3.97 3.70
N LEU A 382 -9.01 4.91 3.87
CA LEU A 382 -7.91 5.10 2.95
C LEU A 382 -6.94 3.91 2.97
N ALA A 383 -6.57 3.44 4.16
CA ALA A 383 -5.77 2.23 4.31
C ALA A 383 -6.48 1.00 3.71
N ASP A 384 -7.80 0.90 3.88
CA ASP A 384 -8.59 -0.19 3.33
C ASP A 384 -8.61 -0.19 1.80
N THR A 385 -8.62 1.00 1.17
CA THR A 385 -8.62 1.19 -0.29
C THR A 385 -7.39 0.57 -0.96
N ALA A 386 -6.25 0.53 -0.26
CA ALA A 386 -4.99 0.01 -0.77
C ALA A 386 -4.43 -1.12 0.10
N GLU A 387 -5.29 -1.81 0.86
CA GLU A 387 -4.92 -2.96 1.68
C GLU A 387 -3.70 -2.73 2.60
N GLY A 388 -3.55 -1.53 3.15
CA GLY A 388 -2.62 -1.29 4.24
C GLY A 388 -3.32 -1.34 5.59
N THR A 389 -2.71 -0.70 6.58
CA THR A 389 -3.19 -0.67 7.95
C THR A 389 -3.27 0.75 8.49
N TYR A 390 -4.31 1.02 9.26
CA TYR A 390 -4.43 2.21 10.09
C TYR A 390 -3.89 1.95 11.49
N SER A 391 -3.08 2.88 11.99
CA SER A 391 -2.51 2.83 13.33
C SER A 391 -2.69 4.17 14.03
N HIS A 392 -3.24 4.11 15.24
CA HIS A 392 -3.34 5.23 16.16
C HIS A 392 -2.09 5.25 17.05
N VAL A 393 -1.42 6.40 17.13
CA VAL A 393 -0.13 6.57 17.80
C VAL A 393 -0.21 7.68 18.85
N GLU A 394 0.03 7.32 20.10
CA GLU A 394 0.06 8.25 21.24
C GLU A 394 1.41 8.28 21.96
N SER A 395 2.25 7.27 21.76
CA SER A 395 3.54 7.12 22.43
C SER A 395 4.62 6.56 21.51
N GLU A 396 5.88 6.63 21.97
CA GLU A 396 7.04 6.06 21.28
C GLU A 396 6.92 4.53 21.13
N ASP A 397 6.37 3.85 22.14
CA ASP A 397 6.15 2.41 22.10
C ASP A 397 5.12 2.00 21.06
N GLN A 398 4.04 2.77 20.92
CA GLN A 398 2.97 2.48 19.96
C GLN A 398 3.43 2.70 18.52
N ILE A 399 4.23 3.75 18.25
CA ILE A 399 4.80 3.94 16.91
C ILE A 399 5.77 2.81 16.57
N ALA A 400 6.57 2.34 17.53
CA ALA A 400 7.47 1.20 17.34
C ALA A 400 6.72 -0.07 16.91
N GLU A 401 5.60 -0.33 17.57
CA GLU A 401 4.74 -1.48 17.30
C GLU A 401 4.08 -1.36 15.92
N ALA A 402 3.38 -0.24 15.67
CA ALA A 402 2.72 0.01 14.39
C ALA A 402 3.69 0.00 13.20
N PHE A 403 4.86 0.61 13.37
CA PHE A 403 5.89 0.67 12.35
C PHE A 403 6.53 -0.70 12.11
N GLY A 404 6.87 -1.43 13.18
CA GLY A 404 7.44 -2.76 13.09
C GLY A 404 6.51 -3.76 12.40
N GLU A 405 5.21 -3.68 12.69
CA GLU A 405 4.17 -4.47 12.01
C GLU A 405 4.11 -4.16 10.52
N ALA A 406 4.02 -2.86 10.16
CA ALA A 406 3.87 -2.43 8.78
C ALA A 406 5.13 -2.71 7.95
N LEU A 407 6.31 -2.31 8.42
CA LEU A 407 7.56 -2.53 7.70
C LEU A 407 7.94 -4.02 7.68
N GLY A 408 7.84 -4.71 8.81
CA GLY A 408 8.17 -6.14 8.90
C GLY A 408 7.30 -7.00 7.99
N GLY A 409 6.01 -6.66 7.86
CA GLY A 409 5.11 -7.30 6.89
C GLY A 409 5.61 -7.13 5.46
N LEU A 410 5.88 -5.89 5.03
CA LEU A 410 6.37 -5.60 3.67
C LEU A 410 7.70 -6.29 3.35
N LEU A 411 8.61 -6.39 4.32
CA LEU A 411 9.91 -7.04 4.15
C LEU A 411 9.81 -8.57 4.09
N SER A 412 8.69 -9.13 4.54
CA SER A 412 8.42 -10.57 4.57
C SER A 412 7.38 -11.00 3.53
N THR A 413 6.94 -10.13 2.62
CA THR A 413 6.01 -10.50 1.54
C THR A 413 6.57 -11.64 0.70
N THR A 414 5.83 -12.75 0.61
CA THR A 414 6.18 -13.93 -0.21
C THR A 414 5.30 -14.04 -1.44
N HIS A 415 4.02 -13.68 -1.31
CA HIS A 415 3.04 -13.79 -2.39
C HIS A 415 2.30 -12.47 -2.60
N GLN A 416 2.03 -12.16 -3.88
CA GLN A 416 1.24 -10.99 -4.28
C GLN A 416 -0.06 -11.43 -4.97
N ASN A 417 -1.09 -10.59 -4.87
CA ASN A 417 -2.39 -10.77 -5.53
C ASN A 417 -3.01 -12.15 -5.25
N VAL A 418 -3.01 -12.56 -3.98
CA VAL A 418 -3.60 -13.82 -3.53
C VAL A 418 -5.12 -13.72 -3.53
N SER A 419 -5.76 -14.75 -4.08
CA SER A 419 -7.23 -14.87 -4.13
C SER A 419 -7.66 -16.29 -3.76
N ILE A 420 -8.85 -16.40 -3.15
CA ILE A 420 -9.55 -17.66 -2.88
C ILE A 420 -10.75 -17.74 -3.83
N ASN A 421 -10.89 -18.86 -4.51
CA ASN A 421 -12.05 -19.20 -5.34
C ASN A 421 -12.72 -20.45 -4.76
N LEU A 422 -13.95 -20.30 -4.26
CA LEU A 422 -14.78 -21.42 -3.84
C LEU A 422 -15.85 -21.69 -4.89
N GLU A 423 -15.91 -22.91 -5.39
CA GLU A 423 -16.96 -23.40 -6.28
C GLU A 423 -17.80 -24.44 -5.54
N LEU A 424 -19.10 -24.18 -5.38
CA LEU A 424 -20.02 -25.06 -4.66
C LEU A 424 -20.58 -26.15 -5.55
N ALA A 425 -20.82 -27.32 -4.96
CA ALA A 425 -21.48 -28.43 -5.61
C ALA A 425 -22.96 -28.09 -5.91
N PRO A 426 -23.58 -28.72 -6.93
CA PRO A 426 -24.99 -28.52 -7.23
C PRO A 426 -25.89 -28.79 -6.01
N GLY A 427 -26.81 -27.86 -5.73
CA GLY A 427 -27.74 -27.96 -4.60
C GLY A 427 -27.19 -27.50 -3.25
N VAL A 428 -25.90 -27.10 -3.17
CA VAL A 428 -25.35 -26.40 -2.02
C VAL A 428 -25.44 -24.90 -2.25
N ASP A 429 -26.08 -24.20 -1.33
CA ASP A 429 -26.31 -22.76 -1.43
C ASP A 429 -25.21 -21.99 -0.70
N PHE A 430 -24.73 -20.92 -1.33
CA PHE A 430 -23.91 -19.93 -0.64
C PHE A 430 -24.80 -19.00 0.17
N LEU A 431 -24.68 -18.99 1.50
CA LEU A 431 -25.49 -18.13 2.35
C LEU A 431 -24.80 -16.80 2.65
N ARG A 432 -23.55 -16.87 3.15
CA ARG A 432 -22.83 -15.67 3.60
C ARG A 432 -21.31 -15.90 3.69
N ALA A 433 -20.52 -14.88 3.35
CA ALA A 433 -19.12 -14.78 3.78
C ALA A 433 -19.00 -13.74 4.90
N PHE A 434 -18.25 -14.09 5.94
CA PHE A 434 -17.98 -13.23 7.10
C PHE A 434 -16.59 -12.62 6.95
N THR A 435 -16.44 -11.73 5.98
CA THR A 435 -15.15 -11.12 5.64
C THR A 435 -15.31 -9.65 5.28
N SER A 436 -14.29 -8.84 5.60
CA SER A 436 -14.16 -7.46 5.13
C SER A 436 -13.40 -7.34 3.81
N PHE A 437 -12.85 -8.46 3.32
CA PHE A 437 -12.17 -8.49 2.04
C PHE A 437 -13.15 -8.34 0.88
N PRO A 438 -12.71 -7.74 -0.25
CA PRO A 438 -13.52 -7.72 -1.46
C PRO A 438 -13.90 -9.15 -1.85
N ALA A 439 -15.20 -9.43 -1.79
CA ALA A 439 -15.77 -10.73 -2.09
C ALA A 439 -16.84 -10.56 -3.17
N ASN A 440 -16.72 -11.33 -4.25
CA ASN A 440 -17.71 -11.37 -5.32
C ASN A 440 -18.36 -12.75 -5.35
N THR A 441 -19.69 -12.77 -5.47
CA THR A 441 -20.48 -13.99 -5.53
C THR A 441 -21.22 -14.04 -6.84
N ASN A 442 -21.09 -15.15 -7.57
CA ASN A 442 -21.76 -15.38 -8.82
C ASN A 442 -22.36 -16.80 -8.81
N GLY A 443 -23.64 -16.89 -8.41
CA GLY A 443 -24.32 -18.18 -8.26
C GLY A 443 -23.63 -19.07 -7.24
N SER A 444 -23.04 -20.17 -7.72
CA SER A 444 -22.32 -21.15 -6.91
C SER A 444 -20.84 -20.82 -6.68
N ARG A 445 -20.33 -19.69 -7.19
CA ARG A 445 -18.92 -19.30 -7.07
C ARG A 445 -18.75 -18.10 -6.16
N LEU A 446 -17.79 -18.20 -5.23
CA LEU A 446 -17.28 -17.10 -4.41
C LEU A 446 -15.82 -16.85 -4.79
N THR A 447 -15.46 -15.60 -5.07
CA THR A 447 -14.08 -15.15 -5.21
C THR A 447 -13.79 -14.11 -4.13
N VAL A 448 -12.72 -14.31 -3.37
CA VAL A 448 -12.26 -13.38 -2.33
C VAL A 448 -10.84 -12.93 -2.64
N GLU A 449 -10.65 -11.63 -2.80
CA GLU A 449 -9.34 -11.01 -3.03
C GLU A 449 -8.67 -10.71 -1.69
N LEU A 450 -7.57 -11.41 -1.38
CA LEU A 450 -6.83 -11.29 -0.12
C LEU A 450 -5.64 -10.33 -0.23
N GLY A 451 -5.13 -10.14 -1.44
CA GLY A 451 -3.98 -9.28 -1.70
C GLY A 451 -2.66 -9.94 -1.38
N ASP A 452 -1.73 -9.21 -0.77
CA ASP A 452 -0.40 -9.72 -0.50
C ASP A 452 -0.37 -10.58 0.79
N LEU A 453 0.43 -11.65 0.79
CA LEU A 453 0.70 -12.49 1.96
C LEU A 453 2.17 -12.37 2.38
N TYR A 454 2.36 -12.27 3.69
CA TYR A 454 3.67 -12.30 4.34
C TYR A 454 4.09 -13.74 4.62
N ALA A 455 5.39 -13.95 4.85
CA ALA A 455 5.94 -15.24 5.21
C ALA A 455 5.25 -15.78 6.46
N GLU A 456 4.89 -17.07 6.40
CA GLU A 456 4.16 -17.79 7.46
C GLU A 456 2.77 -17.20 7.80
N GLU A 457 2.28 -16.22 7.02
CA GLU A 457 0.96 -15.64 7.24
C GLU A 457 -0.13 -16.64 6.83
N ARG A 458 -1.15 -16.74 7.68
CA ARG A 458 -2.39 -17.47 7.42
C ARG A 458 -3.54 -16.50 7.22
N ARG A 459 -4.33 -16.70 6.18
CA ARG A 459 -5.57 -15.98 5.92
C ARG A 459 -6.74 -16.92 5.86
N ASP A 460 -7.74 -16.60 6.67
CA ASP A 460 -8.87 -17.47 6.89
C ASP A 460 -10.18 -16.72 6.59
N ILE A 461 -11.05 -17.32 5.80
CA ILE A 461 -12.35 -16.75 5.43
C ILE A 461 -13.44 -17.68 5.93
N LEU A 462 -14.21 -17.18 6.90
CA LEU A 462 -15.39 -17.88 7.39
C LEU A 462 -16.55 -17.71 6.42
N VAL A 463 -17.14 -18.82 6.00
CA VAL A 463 -18.33 -18.87 5.14
C VAL A 463 -19.44 -19.70 5.78
N SER A 464 -20.67 -19.41 5.42
CA SER A 464 -21.87 -20.17 5.76
C SER A 464 -22.51 -20.70 4.48
N LEU A 465 -22.79 -22.00 4.49
CA LEU A 465 -23.29 -22.78 3.37
C LEU A 465 -24.61 -23.46 3.75
N GLY A 466 -25.55 -23.50 2.81
CA GLY A 466 -26.80 -24.24 2.93
C GLY A 466 -26.64 -25.63 2.33
N LEU A 467 -26.73 -26.67 3.15
CA LEU A 467 -26.66 -28.05 2.71
C LEU A 467 -28.07 -28.57 2.39
N PRO A 468 -28.27 -29.27 1.26
CA PRO A 468 -29.55 -29.85 0.90
C PRO A 468 -29.86 -31.08 1.76
N ALA A 469 -31.15 -31.41 1.86
CA ALA A 469 -31.55 -32.69 2.43
C ALA A 469 -31.08 -33.84 1.52
N VAL A 470 -30.51 -34.88 2.12
CA VAL A 470 -30.06 -36.07 1.41
C VAL A 470 -31.00 -37.21 1.73
N GLN A 471 -31.53 -37.88 0.69
CA GLN A 471 -32.34 -39.08 0.91
C GLN A 471 -31.42 -40.18 1.46
N GLY A 472 -31.72 -40.66 2.67
CA GLY A 472 -31.01 -41.81 3.24
C GLY A 472 -31.18 -42.99 2.31
N GLY A 473 -30.07 -43.59 1.85
CA GLY A 473 -30.15 -44.85 1.10
C GLY A 473 -30.92 -45.88 1.92
N ASP A 474 -31.74 -46.71 1.25
CA ASP A 474 -32.55 -47.75 1.88
C ASP A 474 -31.68 -48.57 2.85
N ALA A 475 -31.89 -48.33 4.15
CA ALA A 475 -31.08 -48.88 5.22
C ALA A 475 -31.40 -50.36 5.42
N GLY A 476 -30.67 -51.22 4.71
CA GLY A 476 -30.37 -52.55 5.20
C GLY A 476 -29.29 -52.44 6.28
N ASP A 477 -29.73 -52.46 7.54
CA ASP A 477 -28.95 -52.67 8.77
C ASP A 477 -27.58 -51.95 8.88
N GLY A 478 -27.60 -50.78 9.51
CA GLY A 478 -26.43 -49.95 9.83
C GLY A 478 -26.48 -48.60 9.11
N GLY A 479 -26.73 -47.52 9.85
CA GLY A 479 -26.78 -46.15 9.34
C GLY A 479 -25.49 -45.75 8.65
N ALA A 480 -25.37 -46.06 7.37
CA ALA A 480 -24.16 -45.87 6.60
C ALA A 480 -23.91 -44.36 6.40
N ALA A 481 -22.73 -43.92 6.82
CA ALA A 481 -22.22 -42.60 6.54
C ALA A 481 -22.11 -42.35 5.03
N GLN A 482 -22.73 -41.26 4.55
CA GLN A 482 -22.61 -40.85 3.16
C GLN A 482 -21.69 -39.64 3.04
N LEU A 483 -20.58 -39.78 2.31
CA LEU A 483 -19.72 -38.64 1.98
C LEU A 483 -20.39 -37.78 0.90
N GLN A 484 -20.57 -36.49 1.19
CA GLN A 484 -21.10 -35.50 0.25
C GLN A 484 -20.02 -34.46 -0.05
N GLY A 485 -19.65 -34.33 -1.33
CA GLY A 485 -18.83 -33.20 -1.79
C GLY A 485 -19.66 -31.93 -1.82
N ILE A 486 -19.27 -30.91 -1.05
CA ILE A 486 -20.01 -29.64 -0.93
C ILE A 486 -19.41 -28.54 -1.81
N GLY A 487 -18.16 -28.68 -2.23
CA GLY A 487 -17.51 -27.75 -3.13
C GLY A 487 -16.01 -28.00 -3.27
N ARG A 488 -15.34 -27.10 -3.99
CA ARG A 488 -13.89 -27.07 -4.17
C ARG A 488 -13.38 -25.66 -3.99
N MET A 489 -12.38 -25.51 -3.13
CA MET A 489 -11.61 -24.28 -2.97
C MET A 489 -10.36 -24.36 -3.85
N GLU A 490 -10.02 -23.27 -4.54
CA GLU A 490 -8.75 -23.04 -5.22
C GLU A 490 -8.17 -21.72 -4.71
N VAL A 491 -6.90 -21.75 -4.30
CA VAL A 491 -6.14 -20.56 -3.95
C VAL A 491 -5.16 -20.26 -5.09
N ARG A 492 -4.95 -18.99 -5.39
CA ARG A 492 -3.98 -18.55 -6.41
C ARG A 492 -3.23 -17.33 -5.91
N GLY A 493 -1.94 -17.28 -6.17
CA GLY A 493 -1.09 -16.10 -5.89
C GLY A 493 0.13 -16.05 -6.81
N PHE A 494 0.83 -14.92 -6.85
CA PHE A 494 2.14 -14.82 -7.51
C PHE A 494 3.25 -14.93 -6.47
N SER A 495 4.05 -15.98 -6.54
CA SER A 495 5.22 -16.17 -5.67
C SER A 495 6.34 -15.25 -6.14
N ILE A 496 6.80 -14.38 -5.23
CA ILE A 496 7.91 -13.45 -5.48
C ILE A 496 9.22 -14.23 -5.67
N ALA A 497 9.48 -15.22 -4.81
CA ALA A 497 10.69 -16.01 -4.82
C ALA A 497 10.77 -16.88 -6.09
N ALA A 498 9.69 -17.58 -6.42
CA ALA A 498 9.64 -18.46 -7.60
C ALA A 498 9.34 -17.71 -8.92
N LYS A 499 9.02 -16.42 -8.86
CA LYS A 499 8.64 -15.56 -10.00
C LYS A 499 7.57 -16.18 -10.91
N ARG A 500 6.60 -16.89 -10.32
CA ARG A 500 5.53 -17.56 -11.06
C ARG A 500 4.24 -17.55 -10.26
N SER A 501 3.11 -17.74 -10.95
CA SER A 501 1.84 -18.01 -10.27
C SER A 501 1.85 -19.41 -9.66
N GLU A 502 1.46 -19.48 -8.40
CA GLU A 502 1.21 -20.73 -7.67
C GLU A 502 -0.28 -20.89 -7.42
N ARG A 503 -0.71 -22.16 -7.36
CA ARG A 503 -2.08 -22.53 -7.06
C ARG A 503 -2.10 -23.79 -6.23
N ASP A 504 -3.07 -23.87 -5.34
CA ASP A 504 -3.41 -25.09 -4.62
C ASP A 504 -4.93 -25.21 -4.53
N ALA A 505 -5.45 -26.42 -4.38
CA ALA A 505 -6.89 -26.64 -4.33
C ALA A 505 -7.27 -27.74 -3.35
N LYS A 506 -8.36 -27.51 -2.62
CA LYS A 506 -8.90 -28.45 -1.63
C LYS A 506 -10.37 -28.72 -1.87
N ALA A 507 -10.75 -30.00 -1.89
CA ALA A 507 -12.14 -30.40 -1.91
C ALA A 507 -12.76 -30.22 -0.50
N LEU A 508 -13.99 -29.74 -0.47
CA LEU A 508 -14.80 -29.68 0.74
C LEU A 508 -15.72 -30.90 0.73
N VAL A 509 -15.57 -31.77 1.73
CA VAL A 509 -16.35 -33.01 1.84
C VAL A 509 -16.86 -33.12 3.27
N VAL A 510 -18.16 -33.38 3.41
CA VAL A 510 -18.82 -33.58 4.69
C VAL A 510 -19.39 -35.00 4.77
N GLU A 511 -19.32 -35.61 5.94
CA GLU A 511 -20.02 -36.85 6.23
C GLU A 511 -21.49 -36.57 6.61
N ARG A 512 -22.43 -37.26 5.97
CA ARG A 512 -23.87 -37.13 6.21
C ARG A 512 -24.36 -38.40 6.91
N ARG A 513 -24.88 -38.26 8.13
CA ARG A 513 -25.37 -39.38 8.97
C ARG A 513 -26.70 -39.06 9.63
N SER A 514 -27.51 -40.06 9.93
CA SER A 514 -28.78 -39.86 10.66
C SER A 514 -28.60 -39.62 12.16
N ASP A 515 -27.50 -40.11 12.74
CA ASP A 515 -27.16 -40.03 14.17
C ASP A 515 -26.13 -38.95 14.50
N ALA A 516 -25.77 -38.09 13.54
CA ALA A 516 -24.82 -37.00 13.76
C ALA A 516 -25.31 -36.04 14.85
N ASN A 517 -24.42 -35.71 15.79
CA ASN A 517 -24.71 -34.76 16.86
C ASN A 517 -24.60 -33.31 16.37
N SER A 518 -25.75 -32.67 16.17
CA SER A 518 -25.84 -31.24 15.81
C SER A 518 -25.32 -30.29 16.89
N ASP A 519 -25.33 -30.71 18.16
CA ASP A 519 -25.00 -29.88 19.32
C ASP A 519 -23.58 -30.11 19.85
N GLY A 520 -22.78 -30.94 19.15
CA GLY A 520 -21.38 -31.18 19.50
C GLY A 520 -20.49 -29.94 19.36
N PRO A 521 -19.28 -29.97 19.95
CA PRO A 521 -18.32 -28.87 19.84
C PRO A 521 -17.95 -28.62 18.38
N ARG A 522 -17.79 -27.35 18.03
CA ARG A 522 -17.36 -26.94 16.70
C ARG A 522 -15.86 -27.12 16.54
N HIS A 523 -15.40 -27.28 15.31
CA HIS A 523 -13.98 -27.24 14.99
C HIS A 523 -13.34 -25.94 15.52
N ALA A 524 -12.21 -26.06 16.22
CA ALA A 524 -11.55 -24.95 16.91
C ALA A 524 -11.30 -23.74 16.00
N GLN A 525 -10.91 -23.97 14.74
CA GLN A 525 -10.68 -22.88 13.80
C GLN A 525 -11.98 -22.15 13.43
N VAL A 526 -13.09 -22.86 13.23
CA VAL A 526 -14.39 -22.25 12.91
C VAL A 526 -14.88 -21.43 14.10
N GLU A 527 -14.75 -21.96 15.31
CA GLU A 527 -15.11 -21.27 16.54
C GLU A 527 -14.24 -20.01 16.76
N ARG A 528 -12.92 -20.07 16.55
CA ARG A 528 -12.02 -18.92 16.65
C ARG A 528 -12.40 -17.79 15.68
N HIS A 529 -12.77 -18.14 14.45
CA HIS A 529 -13.23 -17.16 13.46
C HIS A 529 -14.62 -16.61 13.76
N TRP A 530 -15.50 -17.43 14.32
CA TRP A 530 -16.79 -16.97 14.81
C TRP A 530 -16.64 -15.96 15.95
N ILE A 531 -15.77 -16.24 16.92
CA ILE A 531 -15.43 -15.31 18.01
C ILE A 531 -14.89 -14.00 17.43
N ARG A 532 -13.98 -14.04 16.46
CA ARG A 532 -13.45 -12.83 15.80
C ARG A 532 -14.56 -12.03 15.10
N HIS A 533 -15.48 -12.71 14.42
CA HIS A 533 -16.63 -12.06 13.80
C HIS A 533 -17.49 -11.31 14.83
N LEU A 534 -17.83 -11.97 15.96
CA LEU A 534 -18.58 -11.36 17.05
C LEU A 534 -17.86 -10.16 17.65
N THR A 535 -16.54 -10.27 17.89
CA THR A 535 -15.72 -9.14 18.37
C THR A 535 -15.78 -7.95 17.42
N ASN A 536 -15.60 -8.17 16.11
CA ASN A 536 -15.64 -7.09 15.12
C ASN A 536 -17.03 -6.45 15.01
N GLU A 537 -18.09 -7.26 15.02
CA GLU A 537 -19.46 -6.74 14.98
C GLU A 537 -19.76 -5.90 16.23
N ALA A 538 -19.37 -6.38 17.42
CA ALA A 538 -19.56 -5.68 18.67
C ALA A 538 -18.79 -4.36 18.72
N LEU A 539 -17.51 -4.34 18.30
CA LEU A 539 -16.70 -3.12 18.22
C LEU A 539 -17.32 -2.08 17.30
N GLU A 540 -17.78 -2.49 16.11
CA GLU A 540 -18.40 -1.58 15.14
C GLU A 540 -19.77 -1.07 15.61
N ALA A 541 -20.58 -1.93 16.24
CA ALA A 541 -21.86 -1.53 16.84
C ALA A 541 -21.66 -0.57 18.02
N ALA A 542 -20.71 -0.87 18.90
CA ALA A 542 -20.37 -0.05 20.06
C ALA A 542 -19.82 1.32 19.63
N ARG A 543 -18.91 1.36 18.65
CA ARG A 543 -18.37 2.61 18.10
C ARG A 543 -19.49 3.48 17.51
N ARG A 544 -20.37 2.91 16.69
CA ARG A 544 -21.54 3.64 16.14
C ARG A 544 -22.47 4.16 17.24
N ALA A 545 -22.69 3.41 18.31
CA ALA A 545 -23.50 3.85 19.44
C ALA A 545 -22.81 4.99 20.23
N ALA A 546 -21.52 4.85 20.51
CA ALA A 546 -20.72 5.83 21.23
C ALA A 546 -20.57 7.15 20.46
N ASP A 547 -20.45 7.11 19.12
CA ASP A 547 -20.41 8.29 18.25
C ASP A 547 -21.72 9.10 18.30
N ARG A 548 -22.86 8.44 18.56
CA ARG A 548 -24.15 9.10 18.85
C ARG A 548 -24.29 9.59 20.29
N GLY A 549 -23.26 9.42 21.12
CA GLY A 549 -23.25 9.76 22.55
C GLY A 549 -23.87 8.70 23.46
N ALA A 550 -24.29 7.54 22.94
CA ALA A 550 -24.90 6.46 23.69
C ALA A 550 -23.85 5.53 24.32
N LEU A 551 -23.00 6.07 25.20
CA LEU A 551 -21.86 5.33 25.79
C LEU A 551 -22.30 4.10 26.61
N GLN A 552 -23.41 4.20 27.35
CA GLN A 552 -23.93 3.07 28.12
C GLN A 552 -24.38 1.92 27.21
N GLN A 553 -25.06 2.25 26.10
CA GLN A 553 -25.43 1.26 25.08
C GLN A 553 -24.18 0.63 24.46
N ALA A 554 -23.16 1.43 24.14
CA ALA A 554 -21.90 0.94 23.59
C ALA A 554 -21.21 -0.04 24.54
N ARG A 555 -21.16 0.27 25.85
CA ARG A 555 -20.62 -0.63 26.87
C ARG A 555 -21.40 -1.94 26.95
N GLN A 556 -22.74 -1.87 26.94
CA GLN A 556 -23.58 -3.06 27.00
C GLN A 556 -23.32 -4.00 25.81
N LEU A 557 -23.17 -3.46 24.60
CA LEU A 557 -22.86 -4.24 23.41
C LEU A 557 -21.53 -5.01 23.54
N LEU A 558 -20.50 -4.38 24.12
CA LEU A 558 -19.22 -5.03 24.36
C LEU A 558 -19.27 -6.05 25.51
N GLU A 559 -20.07 -5.79 26.54
CA GLU A 559 -20.29 -6.69 27.68
C GLU A 559 -21.03 -7.96 27.24
N ASP A 560 -22.08 -7.81 26.42
CA ASP A 560 -22.87 -8.91 25.86
C ASP A 560 -21.98 -9.81 24.98
N ALA A 561 -21.16 -9.20 24.13
CA ALA A 561 -20.19 -9.92 23.31
C ALA A 561 -19.13 -10.63 24.16
N SER A 562 -18.59 -9.96 25.19
CA SER A 562 -17.61 -10.54 26.10
C SER A 562 -18.17 -11.74 26.86
N THR A 563 -19.45 -11.68 27.26
CA THR A 563 -20.15 -12.79 27.91
C THR A 563 -20.34 -13.96 26.95
N SER A 564 -20.79 -13.69 25.72
CA SER A 564 -20.98 -14.72 24.69
C SER A 564 -19.67 -15.41 24.32
N ILE A 565 -18.58 -14.64 24.17
CA ILE A 565 -17.26 -15.18 23.82
C ILE A 565 -16.67 -15.94 25.01
N GLY A 566 -16.82 -15.42 26.24
CA GLY A 566 -16.34 -16.06 27.46
C GLY A 566 -16.97 -17.42 27.76
N ALA A 567 -18.13 -17.72 27.18
CA ALA A 567 -18.78 -19.03 27.27
C ALA A 567 -18.23 -20.07 26.28
N SER A 568 -17.36 -19.67 25.34
CA SER A 568 -16.80 -20.59 24.34
C SER A 568 -15.81 -21.58 24.97
N PRO A 569 -15.82 -22.87 24.58
CA PRO A 569 -14.83 -23.86 25.03
C PRO A 569 -13.38 -23.42 24.82
N LEU A 570 -13.08 -22.71 23.72
CA LEU A 570 -11.72 -22.24 23.42
C LEU A 570 -11.18 -21.27 24.48
N VAL A 571 -12.05 -20.45 25.07
CA VAL A 571 -11.64 -19.52 26.13
C VAL A 571 -11.34 -20.30 27.41
N ALA A 572 -12.15 -21.32 27.73
CA ALA A 572 -11.91 -22.19 28.87
C ALA A 572 -10.60 -23.00 28.72
N ASP A 573 -10.28 -23.40 27.49
CA ASP A 573 -9.05 -24.14 27.16
C ASP A 573 -7.80 -23.23 27.06
N GLY A 574 -7.96 -21.91 27.18
CA GLY A 574 -6.87 -20.96 27.16
C GLY A 574 -6.32 -20.63 25.76
N ASP A 575 -7.14 -20.71 24.71
CA ASP A 575 -6.74 -20.30 23.35
C ASP A 575 -6.32 -18.82 23.33
N ALA A 576 -5.06 -18.58 22.97
CA ALA A 576 -4.45 -17.25 23.04
C ALA A 576 -5.16 -16.20 22.18
N VAL A 577 -5.68 -16.58 21.00
CA VAL A 577 -6.41 -15.66 20.12
C VAL A 577 -7.74 -15.26 20.73
N SER A 578 -8.51 -16.24 21.21
CA SER A 578 -9.80 -16.01 21.85
C SER A 578 -9.67 -15.16 23.12
N LEU A 579 -8.68 -15.47 23.97
CA LEU A 579 -8.37 -14.67 25.16
C LEU A 579 -7.95 -13.25 24.82
N GLY A 580 -7.13 -13.11 23.78
CA GLY A 580 -6.69 -11.81 23.32
C GLY A 580 -7.82 -10.93 22.78
N LEU A 581 -8.77 -11.51 22.04
CA LEU A 581 -9.99 -10.82 21.58
C LEU A 581 -10.87 -10.36 22.75
N LEU A 582 -10.94 -11.16 23.83
CA LEU A 582 -11.63 -10.76 25.06
C LEU A 582 -10.92 -9.60 25.77
N THR A 583 -9.59 -9.62 25.82
CA THR A 583 -8.80 -8.52 26.36
C THR A 583 -9.04 -7.22 25.59
N ASP A 584 -9.05 -7.28 24.24
CA ASP A 584 -9.34 -6.12 23.39
C ASP A 584 -10.73 -5.52 23.66
N LEU A 585 -11.76 -6.37 23.83
CA LEU A 585 -13.11 -5.92 24.19
C LEU A 585 -13.15 -5.22 25.55
N ARG A 586 -12.47 -5.79 26.55
CA ARG A 586 -12.39 -5.22 27.91
C ARG A 586 -11.67 -3.89 27.95
N ASP A 587 -10.56 -3.81 27.23
CA ASP A 587 -9.81 -2.56 27.03
C ASP A 587 -10.69 -1.48 26.40
N CYS A 588 -11.43 -1.81 25.34
CA CYS A 588 -12.33 -0.89 24.68
C CYS A 588 -13.51 -0.49 25.57
N MET A 589 -13.98 -1.38 26.45
CA MET A 589 -14.98 -1.04 27.46
C MET A 589 -14.46 0.00 28.45
N ASP A 590 -13.19 -0.06 28.85
CA ASP A 590 -12.62 0.91 29.78
C ASP A 590 -12.53 2.32 29.17
N ASP A 591 -12.26 2.42 27.87
CA ASP A 591 -12.24 3.69 27.15
C ASP A 591 -13.64 4.33 27.02
N LEU A 592 -14.72 3.57 27.22
CA LEU A 592 -16.11 4.07 27.21
C LEU A 592 -16.59 4.61 28.56
N ARG A 593 -15.76 4.60 29.61
CA ARG A 593 -16.16 5.13 30.94
C ARG A 593 -16.47 6.61 30.91
N HIS A 594 -15.72 7.38 30.13
CA HIS A 594 -15.87 8.83 30.03
C HIS A 594 -15.90 9.27 28.56
N ARG A 595 -16.79 10.21 28.23
CA ARG A 595 -16.92 10.73 26.87
C ARG A 595 -15.62 11.34 26.35
N GLU A 596 -14.89 12.03 27.22
CA GLU A 596 -13.63 12.67 26.85
C GLU A 596 -12.57 11.64 26.47
N ALA A 597 -12.38 10.59 27.28
CA ALA A 597 -11.45 9.50 26.99
C ALA A 597 -11.80 8.79 25.67
N TYR A 598 -13.09 8.51 25.44
CA TYR A 598 -13.55 7.92 24.18
C TYR A 598 -13.24 8.81 22.97
N VAL A 599 -13.54 10.11 23.06
CA VAL A 599 -13.31 11.04 21.93
C VAL A 599 -11.82 11.23 21.67
N GLN A 600 -11.00 11.31 22.73
CA GLN A 600 -9.56 11.53 22.61
C GLN A 600 -8.83 10.31 22.04
N SER A 601 -9.12 9.11 22.55
CA SER A 601 -8.37 7.89 22.21
C SER A 601 -9.27 6.71 21.86
N GLY A 602 -10.29 6.40 22.69
CA GLY A 602 -11.09 5.18 22.58
C GLY A 602 -11.70 4.91 21.20
N SER A 603 -12.29 5.93 20.56
CA SER A 603 -12.86 5.81 19.22
C SER A 603 -11.81 5.42 18.15
N LYS A 604 -10.58 5.91 18.30
CA LYS A 604 -9.47 5.62 17.38
C LYS A 604 -8.88 4.24 17.65
N LYS A 605 -8.72 3.87 18.93
CA LYS A 605 -8.30 2.53 19.34
C LYS A 605 -9.27 1.48 18.84
N MET A 606 -10.58 1.67 19.02
CA MET A 606 -11.61 0.76 18.50
C MET A 606 -11.57 0.64 16.97
N ALA A 607 -11.44 1.75 16.25
CA ALA A 607 -11.35 1.75 14.79
C ALA A 607 -10.12 0.98 14.28
N MET A 608 -8.97 1.16 14.95
CA MET A 608 -7.73 0.45 14.64
C MET A 608 -7.87 -1.06 14.94
N ILE A 609 -8.33 -1.44 16.14
CA ILE A 609 -8.50 -2.84 16.55
C ILE A 609 -9.47 -3.56 15.60
N ASN A 610 -10.60 -2.93 15.29
CA ASN A 610 -11.59 -3.48 14.36
C ASN A 610 -10.98 -3.74 12.97
N GLN A 611 -10.26 -2.77 12.39
CA GLN A 611 -9.62 -2.96 11.09
C GLN A 611 -8.55 -4.06 11.14
N LYS A 612 -7.70 -4.04 12.17
CA LYS A 612 -6.60 -5.00 12.35
C LYS A 612 -7.11 -6.45 12.41
N HIS A 613 -8.17 -6.71 13.19
CA HIS A 613 -8.82 -8.02 13.24
C HIS A 613 -9.52 -8.40 11.94
N SER A 614 -10.25 -7.46 11.32
CA SER A 614 -10.91 -7.69 10.04
C SER A 614 -9.90 -8.05 8.94
N ARG A 615 -8.74 -7.39 8.96
CA ARG A 615 -7.61 -7.60 8.08
C ARG A 615 -6.63 -8.64 8.58
N GLN A 616 -6.89 -9.42 9.64
CA GLN A 616 -6.07 -10.53 10.14
C GLN A 616 -4.54 -10.32 10.06
N ARG A 617 -4.05 -9.08 10.21
CA ARG A 617 -2.66 -8.70 9.93
C ARG A 617 -1.91 -8.20 11.16
N ALA A 618 -2.63 -7.93 12.24
CA ALA A 618 -2.08 -7.51 13.51
C ALA A 618 -3.18 -7.50 14.56
N ALA A 619 -2.79 -7.36 15.83
CA ALA A 619 -3.65 -7.00 16.93
C ALA A 619 -2.79 -6.29 17.98
N ASN A 620 -3.37 -5.33 18.70
CA ASN A 620 -2.65 -4.63 19.75
C ASN A 620 -2.51 -5.55 20.98
N GLY A 621 -1.35 -5.49 21.63
CA GLY A 621 -1.12 -6.20 22.89
C GLY A 621 -0.23 -7.43 22.76
N VAL A 622 0.43 -7.77 23.87
CA VAL A 622 1.50 -8.78 23.92
C VAL A 622 0.98 -10.17 23.52
N ASP A 623 -0.27 -10.51 23.81
CA ASP A 623 -0.80 -11.87 23.65
C ASP A 623 -1.44 -12.14 22.28
N THR A 624 -2.14 -11.17 21.68
CA THR A 624 -2.71 -11.30 20.32
C THR A 624 -1.65 -11.12 19.23
N ALA A 625 -0.67 -10.24 19.46
CA ALA A 625 0.43 -10.00 18.52
C ALA A 625 1.24 -11.27 18.22
N VAL A 626 1.35 -12.21 19.15
CA VAL A 626 2.10 -13.47 18.96
C VAL A 626 1.53 -14.29 17.80
N CYS A 627 0.21 -14.23 17.57
CA CYS A 627 -0.48 -15.06 16.58
C CYS A 627 -0.44 -14.49 15.16
N TYR A 628 -0.16 -13.19 15.00
CA TYR A 628 -0.14 -12.51 13.69
C TYR A 628 1.23 -11.91 13.35
N SER A 629 2.24 -12.09 14.20
CA SER A 629 3.59 -11.59 13.94
C SER A 629 4.54 -12.73 13.55
N ASN A 630 5.10 -12.61 12.35
CA ASN A 630 6.17 -13.49 11.91
C ASN A 630 7.53 -13.09 12.53
N ALA A 631 8.55 -13.92 12.28
CA ALA A 631 9.89 -13.69 12.83
C ALA A 631 10.47 -12.32 12.45
N VAL A 632 10.25 -11.88 11.20
CA VAL A 632 10.75 -10.59 10.68
C VAL A 632 10.08 -9.42 11.40
N GLN A 633 8.76 -9.45 11.59
CA GLN A 633 8.04 -8.41 12.33
C GLN A 633 8.51 -8.32 13.79
N LYS A 634 8.76 -9.46 14.44
CA LYS A 634 9.30 -9.51 15.81
C LYS A 634 10.71 -8.91 15.88
N GLU A 635 11.56 -9.22 14.91
CA GLU A 635 12.93 -8.70 14.81
C GLU A 635 12.94 -7.18 14.59
N VAL A 636 12.18 -6.68 13.61
CA VAL A 636 12.08 -5.24 13.31
C VAL A 636 11.58 -4.48 14.53
N ARG A 637 10.54 -5.00 15.21
CA ARG A 637 9.98 -4.39 16.42
C ARG A 637 11.01 -4.32 17.55
N ALA A 638 11.75 -5.42 17.79
CA ALA A 638 12.79 -5.45 18.81
C ALA A 638 13.93 -4.48 18.50
N ALA A 639 14.42 -4.47 17.25
CA ALA A 639 15.46 -3.55 16.79
C ALA A 639 15.04 -2.08 16.93
N PHE A 640 13.78 -1.76 16.61
CA PHE A 640 13.25 -0.41 16.75
C PHE A 640 13.23 0.05 18.20
N LYS A 641 12.71 -0.78 19.11
CA LYS A 641 12.67 -0.47 20.55
C LYS A 641 14.06 -0.23 21.12
N MET A 642 15.06 -1.03 20.72
CA MET A 642 16.46 -0.83 21.13
C MET A 642 17.10 0.45 20.56
N SER A 643 16.55 1.04 19.51
CA SER A 643 17.08 2.26 18.90
C SER A 643 16.52 3.55 19.48
N ILE A 644 15.36 3.47 20.15
CA ILE A 644 14.69 4.59 20.81
C ILE A 644 15.00 4.64 22.31
N ALA A 645 15.22 3.48 22.94
CA ALA A 645 15.77 3.37 24.29
C ALA A 645 17.22 3.87 24.35
#